data_AF-A0A537ZU44-F1
#
_entry.id   AF-A0A537ZU44-F1
#
_cell.length_a   1.000
_cell.length_b   1.000
_cell.length_c   1.000
_cell.angle_alpha   90.00
_cell.angle_beta   90.00
_cell.angle_gamma   90.00
#
_symmetry.space_group_name_H-M   'P 1'
#
loop_
_entity.id
_entity.type
_entity.pdbx_description
1 polymer ?
#
loop_
_entity_poly.entity_id
_entity_poly.type
_entity_poly.pdbx_seq_one_letter_code
_entity_poly.pdbx_strand_id
1 'polypeptide(L)'
;MPPDPCDADPGVPLVLLPVRLETRFTDDGAALRVRIYPDDVHVDRLDRGVAADERDAGMVYWRALWGGDEEAERVAFDRLAKDVHRERAAWIAEALRPNNIAERPPPGGQLGPPVARALPDRFLVRVTQAGESKTVPGSAIAPEVVVGLPDDPDPAALVRQDGVTLGPGMEWMTSYGVAVDAGMAVTVELGRPGEPVESLLVFGVRGGLDAPGAAEELERLLVSHRFGHGAAIVPQGTPTNNTESDRSAWQRHPEPRAPATRAPAEDLPPDADAVVLARALGIDAVALRDLDGATEREQGQARAANTALWAASWGSFLQRLTTVTSGRPTITDEQRAALRDLFQDHVRGRGPLPAIRLGDQPYGLLPVSAHDGRWQPKEDSLEPRLTELLRRARAILRKSLGAVPKVGEGALDDALLEVLGSGPQALGVRVRSIASKTMSQIGPHFIPMDGDDAEIGTNADWVIWSALGFDPSEIGPNGSLGRTTRPLGLPQVHESDIDYIKALLEPGLPRHSVQSVFQALLELAHAAEQKAAGDASSVEELTGLEERAVEVAGELAPRIRELVELAQHANGELPRRVGAEHLNEVASGIAQEVGESGPSLLATHQPLAAVRGSLSEVARDPALAAAEAAPLALGALGAWIRAQHRLAEFYDALEELAATSEDERRILLAEVLDTSSHRLDAWITAVVSRRLDAQRDARPDGATIGAYGWVEDLVQGSATTRNGGYLHAPSPAQARTAGILRSAHLTHNPAGAGQGAFAIDLTSARVRTAMSLAEGIAQGQQLGALLGYRFERHLHEHELDRFVLSIRAMAPLVAGKLNDRGETLPQPAQEAIAAANVVDGVRLLALNRQDIKVKLGHAPENNPYLDPNDWEFSEQDDWPEIERALDEVAAATRACTSLRRATSHGPPPPSTPPPAMPPPWSSTSSALRPPGSRSPTG
;
A
#
# COMPACT_ATOMS: atom_id res chain seq x y z
N MET A 1 28.97 -33.08 -5.75
CA MET A 1 29.04 -31.62 -5.95
C MET A 1 28.52 -30.98 -4.68
N PRO A 2 29.06 -29.83 -4.21
CA PRO A 2 28.34 -29.05 -3.21
C PRO A 2 26.91 -28.77 -3.73
N PRO A 3 25.88 -28.78 -2.86
CA PRO A 3 24.52 -28.44 -3.26
C PRO A 3 24.49 -27.05 -3.91
N ASP A 4 23.64 -26.87 -4.91
CA ASP A 4 23.44 -25.56 -5.54
C ASP A 4 22.97 -24.58 -4.46
N PRO A 5 23.67 -23.45 -4.22
CA PRO A 5 23.28 -22.47 -3.20
C PRO A 5 21.93 -21.78 -3.49
N CYS A 6 21.30 -22.10 -4.62
CA CYS A 6 19.95 -21.69 -4.98
C CYS A 6 18.95 -22.85 -5.04
N ASP A 7 19.32 -24.04 -4.56
CA ASP A 7 18.41 -25.19 -4.49
C ASP A 7 17.33 -24.92 -3.42
N ALA A 8 16.07 -25.15 -3.78
CA ALA A 8 14.91 -24.99 -2.92
C ALA A 8 13.88 -26.06 -3.27
N ASP A 9 13.15 -26.58 -2.27
CA ASP A 9 12.11 -27.58 -2.47
C ASP A 9 11.00 -27.01 -3.39
N PRO A 10 10.81 -27.52 -4.63
CA PRO A 10 9.80 -27.02 -5.55
C PRO A 10 8.37 -27.36 -5.12
N GLY A 11 8.21 -28.23 -4.12
CA GLY A 11 6.93 -28.61 -3.54
C GLY A 11 6.35 -27.56 -2.59
N VAL A 12 7.13 -26.58 -2.12
CA VAL A 12 6.65 -25.45 -1.31
C VAL A 12 7.08 -24.10 -1.90
N PRO A 13 6.43 -22.98 -1.53
CA PRO A 13 6.87 -21.64 -1.95
C PRO A 13 8.25 -21.26 -1.39
N LEU A 14 8.98 -20.44 -2.15
CA LEU A 14 10.21 -19.76 -1.71
C LEU A 14 9.88 -18.31 -1.33
N VAL A 15 9.95 -18.00 -0.04
CA VAL A 15 9.78 -16.66 0.49
C VAL A 15 11.10 -15.91 0.37
N LEU A 16 11.12 -14.86 -0.47
CA LEU A 16 12.31 -14.03 -0.68
C LEU A 16 12.19 -12.74 0.12
N LEU A 17 13.07 -12.56 1.10
CA LEU A 17 13.12 -11.37 1.96
C LEU A 17 14.09 -10.32 1.38
N PRO A 18 13.76 -9.02 1.43
CA PRO A 18 14.61 -7.97 0.87
C PRO A 18 15.90 -7.75 1.67
N VAL A 19 16.97 -7.37 0.97
CA VAL A 19 18.22 -6.84 1.53
C VAL A 19 18.59 -5.53 0.86
N ARG A 20 19.16 -4.62 1.63
CA ARG A 20 19.69 -3.35 1.12
C ARG A 20 21.09 -3.55 0.55
N LEU A 21 21.33 -2.96 -0.62
CA LEU A 21 22.62 -3.01 -1.30
C LEU A 21 23.31 -1.65 -1.27
N GLU A 22 24.59 -1.65 -0.93
CA GLU A 22 25.47 -0.50 -1.08
C GLU A 22 26.62 -0.87 -2.02
N THR A 23 26.90 -0.01 -2.99
CA THR A 23 27.87 -0.31 -4.04
C THR A 23 28.92 0.79 -4.16
N ARG A 24 30.15 0.38 -4.46
CA ARG A 24 31.25 1.31 -4.73
C ARG A 24 32.23 0.70 -5.74
N PHE A 25 32.50 1.43 -6.82
CA PHE A 25 33.58 1.08 -7.74
C PHE A 25 34.94 1.24 -7.05
N THR A 26 35.89 0.37 -7.36
CA THR A 26 37.29 0.57 -6.98
C THR A 26 37.86 1.82 -7.66
N ASP A 27 38.94 2.37 -7.10
CA ASP A 27 39.51 3.63 -7.59
C ASP A 27 40.01 3.53 -9.05
N ASP A 28 40.37 2.33 -9.51
CA ASP A 28 40.74 2.01 -10.89
C ASP A 28 39.54 1.65 -11.78
N GLY A 29 38.33 1.54 -11.22
CA GLY A 29 37.11 1.13 -11.92
C GLY A 29 37.07 -0.34 -12.36
N ALA A 30 38.05 -1.16 -11.97
CA ALA A 30 38.15 -2.55 -12.41
C ALA A 30 37.20 -3.50 -11.67
N ALA A 31 36.80 -3.16 -10.45
CA ALA A 31 35.92 -3.99 -9.63
C ALA A 31 34.81 -3.19 -8.97
N LEU A 32 33.73 -3.90 -8.63
CA LEU A 32 32.60 -3.39 -7.87
C LEU A 32 32.58 -4.02 -6.49
N ARG A 33 32.72 -3.20 -5.44
CA ARG A 33 32.48 -3.60 -4.06
C ARG A 33 30.99 -3.52 -3.77
N VAL A 34 30.40 -4.65 -3.40
CA VAL A 34 29.00 -4.76 -3.02
C VAL A 34 28.94 -5.10 -1.53
N ARG A 35 28.19 -4.32 -0.77
CA ARG A 35 27.89 -4.57 0.64
C ARG A 35 26.40 -4.82 0.79
N ILE A 36 26.07 -5.79 1.63
CA ILE A 36 24.72 -6.33 1.76
C ILE A 36 24.31 -6.12 3.22
N TYR A 37 23.19 -5.43 3.42
CA TYR A 37 22.62 -5.19 4.73
C TYR A 37 21.26 -5.87 4.84
N PRO A 38 21.01 -6.63 5.93
CA PRO A 38 19.67 -7.15 6.19
C PRO A 38 18.68 -5.99 6.35
N ASP A 39 17.51 -6.12 5.73
CA ASP A 39 16.39 -5.20 5.96
C ASP A 39 15.68 -5.53 7.28
N ASP A 40 14.78 -4.66 7.75
CA ASP A 40 14.17 -4.76 9.07
C ASP A 40 13.44 -6.10 9.29
N VAL A 41 12.85 -6.69 8.25
CA VAL A 41 12.19 -8.00 8.32
C VAL A 41 13.09 -9.11 8.88
N HIS A 42 14.40 -9.04 8.63
CA HIS A 42 15.36 -10.04 9.11
C HIS A 42 15.73 -9.88 10.59
N VAL A 43 15.46 -8.72 11.18
CA VAL A 43 16.02 -8.34 12.48
C VAL A 43 15.14 -8.82 13.62
N ASP A 44 15.60 -9.84 14.34
CA ASP A 44 15.02 -10.30 15.60
C ASP A 44 15.54 -9.43 16.74
N ARG A 45 14.67 -8.54 17.26
CA ARG A 45 14.96 -7.64 18.39
C ARG A 45 14.36 -8.13 19.70
N LEU A 46 13.56 -9.19 19.68
CA LEU A 46 12.84 -9.67 20.86
C LEU A 46 13.80 -10.36 21.82
N ASP A 47 14.03 -9.72 22.95
CA ASP A 47 14.68 -10.33 24.09
C ASP A 47 13.74 -11.30 24.81
N ARG A 48 13.96 -12.59 24.57
CA ARG A 48 13.14 -13.67 25.13
C ARG A 48 13.47 -13.99 26.60
N GLY A 49 14.55 -13.44 27.14
CA GLY A 49 14.90 -13.60 28.56
C GLY A 49 13.87 -12.91 29.46
N VAL A 50 13.63 -13.49 30.65
CA VAL A 50 12.78 -12.89 31.68
C VAL A 50 13.59 -12.76 32.96
N ALA A 51 13.85 -11.51 33.37
CA ALA A 51 14.57 -11.20 34.59
C ALA A 51 13.78 -11.61 35.84
N ALA A 52 14.43 -11.66 37.00
CA ALA A 52 13.80 -12.19 38.22
C ALA A 52 12.65 -11.30 38.72
N ASP A 53 12.85 -9.98 38.70
CA ASP A 53 11.88 -8.94 38.99
C ASP A 53 10.70 -8.93 38.02
N GLU A 54 10.97 -9.10 36.72
CA GLU A 54 9.94 -9.22 35.68
C GLU A 54 9.08 -10.47 35.86
N ARG A 55 9.71 -11.59 36.25
CA ARG A 55 8.99 -12.82 36.57
C ARG A 55 8.06 -12.62 37.75
N ASP A 56 8.50 -11.91 38.79
CA ASP A 56 7.68 -11.59 39.95
C ASP A 56 6.48 -10.70 39.56
N ALA A 57 6.71 -9.65 38.76
CA ALA A 57 5.66 -8.75 38.26
C ALA A 57 4.63 -9.49 37.40
N GLY A 58 5.07 -10.35 36.47
CA GLY A 58 4.16 -11.12 35.63
C GLY A 58 3.40 -12.22 36.38
N MET A 59 3.98 -12.82 37.43
CA MET A 59 3.23 -13.71 38.33
C MET A 59 2.14 -12.96 39.11
N VAL A 60 2.38 -11.70 39.49
CA VAL A 60 1.35 -10.84 40.12
C VAL A 60 0.22 -10.55 39.14
N TYR A 61 0.55 -10.22 37.89
CA TYR A 61 -0.43 -10.03 36.81
C TYR A 61 -1.34 -11.27 36.64
N TRP A 62 -0.76 -12.45 36.43
CA TRP A 62 -1.56 -13.67 36.21
C TRP A 62 -2.39 -14.08 37.43
N ARG A 63 -1.90 -13.85 38.66
CA ARG A 63 -2.71 -14.08 39.88
C ARG A 63 -3.90 -13.13 39.98
N ALA A 64 -3.77 -11.88 39.52
CA ALA A 64 -4.86 -10.91 39.51
C ALA A 64 -5.97 -11.30 38.50
N LEU A 65 -5.60 -11.93 37.38
CA LEU A 65 -6.54 -12.39 36.35
C LEU A 65 -7.41 -13.57 36.78
N TRP A 66 -6.93 -14.43 37.70
CA TRP A 66 -7.62 -15.67 38.08
C TRP A 66 -8.96 -15.49 38.82
N GLY A 67 -9.37 -14.25 39.10
CA GLY A 67 -10.65 -13.90 39.70
C GLY A 67 -11.25 -12.57 39.21
N GLY A 68 -10.76 -12.02 38.10
CA GLY A 68 -11.15 -10.71 37.57
C GLY A 68 -12.04 -10.78 36.32
N ASP A 69 -12.84 -9.73 36.10
CA ASP A 69 -13.53 -9.46 34.83
C ASP A 69 -12.62 -8.64 33.88
N GLU A 70 -13.08 -8.33 32.66
CA GLU A 70 -12.28 -7.61 31.64
C GLU A 70 -11.70 -6.26 32.13
N GLU A 71 -12.41 -5.59 33.04
CA GLU A 71 -11.94 -4.37 33.68
C GLU A 71 -10.74 -4.64 34.59
N ALA A 72 -10.80 -5.70 35.40
CA ALA A 72 -9.69 -6.14 36.21
C ALA A 72 -8.48 -6.60 35.35
N GLU A 73 -8.71 -7.18 34.17
CA GLU A 73 -7.64 -7.57 33.25
C GLU A 73 -6.87 -6.34 32.73
N ARG A 74 -7.59 -5.30 32.31
CA ARG A 74 -6.99 -4.04 31.85
C ARG A 74 -6.19 -3.36 32.96
N VAL A 75 -6.75 -3.26 34.17
CA VAL A 75 -6.07 -2.67 35.32
C VAL A 75 -4.83 -3.48 35.73
N ALA A 76 -4.89 -4.81 35.67
CA ALA A 76 -3.75 -5.67 35.97
C ALA A 76 -2.63 -5.51 34.93
N PHE A 77 -2.97 -5.38 33.65
CA PHE A 77 -1.99 -5.16 32.59
C PHE A 77 -1.36 -3.76 32.65
N ASP A 78 -2.13 -2.71 32.94
CA ASP A 78 -1.61 -1.36 33.16
C ASP A 78 -0.62 -1.30 34.34
N ARG A 79 -0.87 -2.13 35.36
CA ARG A 79 0.06 -2.28 36.47
C ARG A 79 1.34 -3.01 36.05
N LEU A 80 1.22 -4.12 35.32
CA LEU A 80 2.37 -4.83 34.77
C LEU A 80 3.23 -3.89 33.92
N ALA A 81 2.62 -3.11 33.04
CA ALA A 81 3.31 -2.15 32.17
C ALA A 81 3.95 -0.95 32.90
N LYS A 82 3.58 -0.71 34.16
CA LYS A 82 4.26 0.27 35.04
C LYS A 82 5.39 -0.38 35.84
N ASP A 83 5.19 -1.62 36.28
CA ASP A 83 6.14 -2.36 37.11
C ASP A 83 7.34 -2.89 36.27
N VAL A 84 7.15 -3.07 34.96
CA VAL A 84 8.18 -3.43 33.98
C VAL A 84 8.30 -2.36 32.89
N HIS A 85 9.34 -2.41 32.03
CA HIS A 85 9.37 -1.54 30.86
C HIS A 85 8.14 -1.77 29.97
N ARG A 86 7.46 -0.68 29.54
CA ARG A 86 6.21 -0.70 28.77
C ARG A 86 6.26 -1.64 27.55
N GLU A 87 7.39 -1.65 26.86
CA GLU A 87 7.63 -2.46 25.65
C GLU A 87 7.76 -3.96 25.97
N ARG A 88 8.15 -4.32 27.20
CA ARG A 88 8.32 -5.70 27.65
C ARG A 88 7.07 -6.31 28.28
N ALA A 89 6.09 -5.50 28.70
CA ALA A 89 4.92 -5.97 29.43
C ALA A 89 4.09 -7.02 28.68
N ALA A 90 3.88 -6.82 27.37
CA ALA A 90 3.15 -7.77 26.53
C ALA A 90 3.90 -9.11 26.38
N TRP A 91 5.22 -9.07 26.18
CA TRP A 91 6.05 -10.27 26.13
C TRP A 91 6.07 -11.01 27.47
N ILE A 92 6.21 -10.31 28.60
CA ILE A 92 6.23 -10.93 29.94
C ILE A 92 4.90 -11.61 30.24
N ALA A 93 3.78 -10.97 29.89
CA ALA A 93 2.46 -11.58 30.00
C ALA A 93 2.36 -12.87 29.17
N GLU A 94 2.81 -12.86 27.91
CA GLU A 94 2.80 -14.03 27.03
C GLU A 94 3.75 -15.14 27.51
N ALA A 95 4.99 -14.79 27.88
CA ALA A 95 6.02 -15.73 28.29
C ALA A 95 5.73 -16.43 29.64
N LEU A 96 4.95 -15.78 30.52
CA LEU A 96 4.55 -16.33 31.82
C LEU A 96 3.10 -16.84 31.83
N ARG A 97 2.50 -17.01 30.64
CA ARG A 97 1.15 -17.53 30.50
C ARG A 97 0.99 -18.88 31.23
N PRO A 98 0.01 -19.03 32.12
CA PRO A 98 -0.12 -20.21 32.97
C PRO A 98 -0.43 -21.50 32.20
N ASN A 99 0.19 -22.58 32.65
CA ASN A 99 0.30 -23.85 31.90
C ASN A 99 -0.98 -24.68 31.78
N ASN A 100 -2.09 -24.30 32.43
CA ASN A 100 -3.33 -25.08 32.48
C ASN A 100 -4.35 -24.73 31.38
N ILE A 101 -3.89 -24.31 30.19
CA ILE A 101 -4.70 -24.17 28.96
C ILE A 101 -4.34 -25.22 27.86
N ALA A 102 -3.36 -26.09 28.12
CA ALA A 102 -2.94 -27.33 27.39
C ALA A 102 -1.59 -27.25 26.63
N GLU A 103 -0.51 -27.48 27.39
CA GLU A 103 0.81 -28.07 27.07
C GLU A 103 1.74 -27.45 25.99
N ARG A 104 2.86 -26.78 26.40
CA ARG A 104 4.25 -26.91 25.83
C ARG A 104 5.39 -26.14 26.62
N PRO A 105 6.63 -25.92 26.10
CA PRO A 105 7.97 -26.19 26.68
C PRO A 105 8.57 -25.04 27.56
N PRO A 106 9.79 -25.15 28.17
CA PRO A 106 10.26 -24.15 29.14
C PRO A 106 10.81 -22.86 28.48
N PRO A 107 10.56 -21.65 29.04
CA PRO A 107 11.30 -20.46 28.65
C PRO A 107 12.71 -20.53 29.23
N GLY A 108 13.70 -20.56 28.34
CA GLY A 108 15.12 -20.60 28.68
C GLY A 108 15.94 -19.84 27.65
N GLY A 109 15.64 -18.55 27.45
CA GLY A 109 16.49 -17.65 26.69
C GLY A 109 17.44 -16.89 27.62
N GLN A 110 18.72 -16.78 27.25
CA GLN A 110 19.61 -15.75 27.77
C GLN A 110 19.30 -14.42 27.08
N LEU A 111 19.42 -13.30 27.80
CA LEU A 111 19.38 -11.95 27.22
C LEU A 111 20.47 -11.88 26.13
N GLY A 112 20.12 -11.42 24.93
CA GLY A 112 21.01 -11.43 23.76
C GLY A 112 20.83 -10.20 22.86
N PRO A 113 21.84 -9.85 22.05
CA PRO A 113 21.75 -8.70 21.15
C PRO A 113 20.76 -8.95 20.01
N PRO A 114 20.22 -7.89 19.37
CA PRO A 114 19.48 -8.01 18.12
C PRO A 114 20.30 -8.72 17.04
N VAL A 115 19.70 -9.74 16.42
CA VAL A 115 20.34 -10.57 15.38
C VAL A 115 19.51 -10.59 14.11
N ALA A 116 20.17 -10.53 12.96
CA ALA A 116 19.56 -10.87 11.68
C ALA A 116 19.47 -12.39 11.54
N ARG A 117 18.25 -12.86 11.26
CA ARG A 117 17.89 -14.26 11.01
C ARG A 117 17.32 -14.42 9.60
N ALA A 118 17.01 -15.66 9.22
CA ALA A 118 16.45 -16.01 7.92
C ALA A 118 17.29 -15.54 6.71
N LEU A 119 18.58 -15.23 6.92
CA LEU A 119 19.54 -15.00 5.86
C LEU A 119 19.88 -16.32 5.15
N PRO A 120 20.24 -16.27 3.86
CA PRO A 120 20.66 -17.45 3.10
C PRO A 120 21.99 -17.98 3.61
N ASP A 121 22.34 -19.22 3.25
CA ASP A 121 23.62 -19.82 3.69
C ASP A 121 24.83 -19.11 3.08
N ARG A 122 24.62 -18.45 1.93
CA ARG A 122 25.54 -17.55 1.24
C ARG A 122 24.78 -16.70 0.20
N PHE A 123 25.33 -15.55 -0.17
CA PHE A 123 24.84 -14.77 -1.30
C PHE A 123 25.56 -15.13 -2.61
N LEU A 124 24.83 -15.09 -3.72
CA LEU A 124 25.35 -15.01 -5.08
C LEU A 124 25.15 -13.59 -5.61
N VAL A 125 26.21 -13.02 -6.18
CA VAL A 125 26.19 -11.69 -6.79
C VAL A 125 26.33 -11.82 -8.29
N ARG A 126 25.27 -11.49 -9.03
CA ARG A 126 25.25 -11.49 -10.50
C ARG A 126 25.30 -10.07 -11.04
N VAL A 127 26.31 -9.79 -11.86
CA VAL A 127 26.50 -8.52 -12.56
C VAL A 127 26.29 -8.75 -14.05
N THR A 128 25.53 -7.86 -14.71
CA THR A 128 25.33 -7.86 -16.16
C THR A 128 25.93 -6.58 -16.77
N GLN A 129 26.77 -6.74 -17.79
CA GLN A 129 27.35 -5.65 -18.59
C GLN A 129 27.23 -6.00 -20.07
N ALA A 130 26.67 -5.10 -20.88
CA ALA A 130 26.49 -5.28 -22.32
C ALA A 130 25.83 -6.63 -22.69
N GLY A 131 24.79 -7.01 -21.93
CA GLY A 131 24.08 -8.29 -22.08
C GLY A 131 24.83 -9.54 -21.60
N GLU A 132 26.07 -9.45 -21.13
CA GLU A 132 26.83 -10.57 -20.57
C GLU A 132 26.73 -10.58 -19.04
N SER A 133 26.36 -11.71 -18.44
CA SER A 133 26.25 -11.86 -16.99
C SER A 133 27.39 -12.68 -16.39
N LYS A 134 27.92 -12.22 -15.26
CA LYS A 134 28.89 -12.93 -14.42
C LYS A 134 28.34 -13.09 -13.01
N THR A 135 28.42 -14.31 -12.46
CA THR A 135 27.98 -14.60 -11.08
C THR A 135 29.19 -14.93 -10.20
N VAL A 136 29.27 -14.30 -9.02
CA VAL A 136 30.33 -14.49 -8.03
C VAL A 136 29.71 -14.92 -6.70
N PRO A 137 30.13 -16.06 -6.11
CA PRO A 137 29.66 -16.47 -4.80
C PRO A 137 30.35 -15.69 -3.67
N GLY A 138 29.60 -15.34 -2.63
CA GLY A 138 30.12 -14.82 -1.37
C GLY A 138 30.57 -15.93 -0.40
N SER A 139 31.08 -15.50 0.75
CA SER A 139 31.42 -16.38 1.89
C SER A 139 30.16 -16.95 2.55
N ALA A 140 30.34 -17.98 3.38
CA ALA A 140 29.25 -18.56 4.16
C ALA A 140 28.77 -17.56 5.23
N ILE A 141 27.47 -17.56 5.49
CA ILE A 141 26.82 -16.67 6.46
C ILE A 141 26.45 -17.48 7.70
N ALA A 142 26.69 -16.92 8.88
CA ALA A 142 26.26 -17.54 10.13
C ALA A 142 24.71 -17.54 10.24
N PRO A 143 24.08 -18.53 10.86
CA PRO A 143 22.61 -18.59 10.99
C PRO A 143 21.99 -17.34 11.64
N GLU A 144 22.76 -16.69 12.52
CA GLU A 144 22.45 -15.45 13.23
C GLU A 144 23.63 -14.47 13.06
N VAL A 145 23.33 -13.25 12.63
CA VAL A 145 24.34 -12.17 12.47
C VAL A 145 23.99 -11.01 13.38
N VAL A 146 24.90 -10.60 14.26
CA VAL A 146 24.65 -9.49 15.20
C VAL A 146 24.53 -8.17 14.43
N VAL A 147 23.43 -7.44 14.64
CA VAL A 147 23.08 -6.18 13.94
C VAL A 147 22.83 -5.01 14.88
N GLY A 148 22.77 -5.25 16.19
CA GLY A 148 22.48 -4.21 17.18
C GLY A 148 23.13 -4.50 18.53
N LEU A 149 23.10 -3.47 19.38
CA LEU A 149 23.45 -3.62 20.79
C LEU A 149 22.27 -4.21 21.55
N PRO A 150 22.51 -5.03 22.60
CA PRO A 150 21.45 -5.40 23.54
C PRO A 150 20.95 -4.17 24.30
N ASP A 151 19.77 -4.26 24.92
CA ASP A 151 19.15 -3.15 25.66
C ASP A 151 20.00 -2.64 26.83
N ASP A 152 20.77 -3.53 27.48
CA ASP A 152 21.73 -3.21 28.54
C ASP A 152 23.13 -3.77 28.19
N PRO A 153 23.91 -3.06 27.36
CA PRO A 153 25.21 -3.55 26.91
C PRO A 153 26.28 -3.39 28.00
N ASP A 154 26.98 -4.47 28.34
CA ASP A 154 28.17 -4.40 29.19
C ASP A 154 29.24 -3.50 28.54
N PRO A 155 29.58 -2.34 29.13
CA PRO A 155 30.57 -1.44 28.57
C PRO A 155 31.96 -2.08 28.39
N ALA A 156 32.29 -3.11 29.16
CA ALA A 156 33.55 -3.85 29.05
C ALA A 156 33.60 -4.78 27.84
N ALA A 157 32.44 -5.16 27.28
CA ALA A 157 32.34 -5.99 26.10
C ALA A 157 32.37 -5.18 24.79
N LEU A 158 32.30 -3.85 24.84
CA LEU A 158 32.29 -3.01 23.63
C LEU A 158 33.65 -3.01 22.91
N VAL A 159 33.60 -3.12 21.58
CA VAL A 159 34.76 -3.16 20.69
C VAL A 159 34.88 -1.83 19.94
N ARG A 160 36.11 -1.31 19.79
CA ARG A 160 36.37 -0.09 19.00
C ARG A 160 36.95 -0.46 17.63
N GLN A 161 36.21 -0.16 16.56
CA GLN A 161 36.60 -0.44 15.19
C GLN A 161 36.43 0.82 14.32
N ASP A 162 37.48 1.21 13.59
CA ASP A 162 37.47 2.37 12.67
C ASP A 162 36.97 3.68 13.31
N GLY A 163 37.27 3.86 14.61
CA GLY A 163 36.87 5.05 15.37
C GLY A 163 35.46 5.01 15.96
N VAL A 164 34.67 3.97 15.70
CA VAL A 164 33.31 3.76 16.24
C VAL A 164 33.33 2.69 17.33
N THR A 165 32.59 2.92 18.42
CA THR A 165 32.36 1.92 19.47
C THR A 165 31.15 1.06 19.11
N LEU A 166 31.33 -0.26 19.07
CA LEU A 166 30.38 -1.25 18.59
C LEU A 166 30.23 -2.39 19.62
N GLY A 167 29.16 -3.17 19.52
CA GLY A 167 29.04 -4.43 20.26
C GLY A 167 29.88 -5.55 19.64
N PRO A 168 30.23 -6.60 20.40
CA PRO A 168 30.83 -7.81 19.86
C PRO A 168 30.03 -8.37 18.68
N GLY A 169 30.68 -8.66 17.56
CA GLY A 169 30.04 -9.21 16.37
C GLY A 169 29.43 -8.18 15.42
N MET A 170 29.52 -6.88 15.71
CA MET A 170 29.07 -5.79 14.83
C MET A 170 30.17 -5.20 13.95
N GLU A 171 31.42 -5.68 14.07
CA GLU A 171 32.60 -5.14 13.37
C GLU A 171 32.46 -5.18 11.84
N TRP A 172 31.67 -6.14 11.33
CA TRP A 172 31.34 -6.26 9.91
C TRP A 172 30.53 -5.07 9.38
N MET A 173 29.88 -4.27 10.24
CA MET A 173 29.09 -3.10 9.83
C MET A 173 29.94 -1.89 9.46
N THR A 174 31.17 -1.81 9.99
CA THR A 174 32.13 -0.73 9.68
C THR A 174 33.26 -1.22 8.79
N SER A 175 33.83 -2.39 9.06
CA SER A 175 34.94 -2.95 8.29
C SER A 175 34.50 -3.78 7.09
N TYR A 176 34.92 -3.37 5.89
CA TYR A 176 34.59 -4.10 4.65
C TYR A 176 35.21 -5.50 4.60
N GLY A 177 36.46 -5.67 5.09
CA GLY A 177 37.12 -6.98 5.11
C GLY A 177 36.37 -7.98 5.99
N VAL A 178 35.98 -7.55 7.19
CA VAL A 178 35.19 -8.38 8.12
C VAL A 178 33.81 -8.69 7.51
N ALA A 179 33.22 -7.77 6.76
CA ALA A 179 31.98 -8.04 6.02
C ALA A 179 32.14 -9.11 4.95
N VAL A 180 33.28 -9.15 4.24
CA VAL A 180 33.56 -10.21 3.25
C VAL A 180 33.70 -11.57 3.93
N ASP A 181 34.39 -11.63 5.06
CA ASP A 181 34.56 -12.86 5.83
C ASP A 181 33.24 -13.37 6.42
N ALA A 182 32.37 -12.45 6.87
CA ALA A 182 31.03 -12.75 7.38
C ALA A 182 29.99 -13.06 6.28
N GLY A 183 30.35 -12.98 5.00
CA GLY A 183 29.44 -13.21 3.87
C GLY A 183 28.49 -12.04 3.56
N MET A 184 28.67 -10.90 4.22
CA MET A 184 27.86 -9.67 4.08
C MET A 184 28.44 -8.66 3.08
N ALA A 185 29.55 -8.99 2.41
CA ALA A 185 30.10 -8.21 1.31
C ALA A 185 30.78 -9.11 0.28
N VAL A 186 30.79 -8.65 -0.97
CA VAL A 186 31.44 -9.35 -2.10
C VAL A 186 32.11 -8.32 -3.00
N THR A 187 33.34 -8.59 -3.44
CA THR A 187 34.00 -7.83 -4.50
C THR A 187 33.85 -8.59 -5.82
N VAL A 188 33.32 -7.91 -6.83
CA VAL A 188 33.11 -8.47 -8.17
C VAL A 188 34.03 -7.78 -9.17
N GLU A 189 34.99 -8.52 -9.70
CA GLU A 189 35.82 -8.07 -10.83
C GLU A 189 34.93 -7.89 -12.07
N LEU A 190 34.90 -6.68 -12.63
CA LEU A 190 34.06 -6.34 -13.77
C LEU A 190 34.67 -6.90 -15.06
N GLY A 191 33.83 -7.48 -15.92
CA GLY A 191 34.28 -8.00 -17.22
C GLY A 191 34.64 -6.88 -18.20
N ARG A 192 33.97 -5.73 -18.06
CA ARG A 192 34.16 -4.54 -18.90
C ARG A 192 34.30 -3.30 -18.02
N PRO A 193 35.49 -3.02 -17.47
CA PRO A 193 35.75 -1.82 -16.68
C PRO A 193 35.36 -0.54 -17.44
N GLY A 194 34.69 0.40 -16.77
CA GLY A 194 34.24 1.66 -17.35
C GLY A 194 32.92 1.61 -18.14
N GLU A 195 32.41 0.42 -18.50
CA GLU A 195 31.04 0.29 -19.03
C GLU A 195 30.00 0.27 -17.89
N PRO A 196 28.78 0.80 -18.12
CA PRO A 196 27.69 0.72 -17.16
C PRO A 196 27.39 -0.73 -16.74
N VAL A 197 27.08 -0.91 -15.47
CA VAL A 197 26.49 -2.15 -14.95
C VAL A 197 24.98 -2.04 -15.12
N GLU A 198 24.46 -2.72 -16.15
CA GLU A 198 23.03 -2.71 -16.51
C GLU A 198 22.17 -3.25 -15.37
N SER A 199 22.61 -4.35 -14.74
CA SER A 199 21.92 -4.93 -13.59
C SER A 199 22.91 -5.56 -12.61
N LEU A 200 22.73 -5.29 -11.33
CA LEU A 200 23.33 -6.00 -10.20
C LEU A 200 22.22 -6.73 -9.44
N LEU A 201 22.35 -8.04 -9.29
CA LEU A 201 21.43 -8.90 -8.55
C LEU A 201 22.18 -9.62 -7.44
N VAL A 202 21.67 -9.55 -6.22
CA VAL A 202 22.18 -10.28 -5.05
C VAL A 202 21.07 -11.18 -4.56
N PHE A 203 21.31 -12.48 -4.45
CA PHE A 203 20.29 -13.43 -3.99
C PHE A 203 20.91 -14.68 -3.37
N GLY A 204 20.13 -15.40 -2.57
CA GLY A 204 20.53 -16.70 -2.03
C GLY A 204 19.37 -17.41 -1.34
N VAL A 205 19.51 -18.72 -1.08
CA VAL A 205 18.54 -19.54 -0.35
C VAL A 205 19.17 -20.05 0.96
N ARG A 206 18.35 -20.21 2.00
CA ARG A 206 18.72 -20.84 3.27
C ARG A 206 18.52 -22.35 3.18
N GLY A 207 19.47 -23.04 2.56
CA GLY A 207 19.44 -24.49 2.36
C GLY A 207 19.72 -25.32 3.61
N GLY A 208 20.20 -24.68 4.69
CA GLY A 208 20.41 -25.33 5.99
C GLY A 208 19.14 -25.70 6.76
N LEU A 209 17.95 -25.26 6.31
CA LEU A 209 16.65 -25.59 6.89
C LEU A 209 15.78 -26.35 5.88
N ASP A 210 15.01 -27.32 6.37
CA ASP A 210 13.93 -27.92 5.59
C ASP A 210 12.69 -27.01 5.60
N ALA A 211 11.67 -27.37 4.80
CA ALA A 211 10.49 -26.53 4.64
C ALA A 211 9.72 -26.22 5.95
N PRO A 212 9.53 -27.19 6.87
CA PRO A 212 8.95 -26.90 8.19
C PRO A 212 9.86 -25.99 9.03
N GLY A 213 11.17 -26.28 9.12
CA GLY A 213 12.08 -25.47 9.92
C GLY A 213 12.22 -24.03 9.44
N ALA A 214 12.12 -23.79 8.13
CA ALA A 214 12.08 -22.46 7.56
C ALA A 214 10.74 -21.74 7.86
N ALA A 215 9.58 -22.43 7.78
CA ALA A 215 8.32 -21.84 8.23
C ALA A 215 8.35 -21.43 9.71
N GLU A 216 8.89 -22.28 10.59
CA GLU A 216 9.08 -21.96 12.02
C GLU A 216 10.01 -20.75 12.23
N GLU A 217 11.02 -20.57 11.38
CA GLU A 217 11.91 -19.39 11.43
C GLU A 217 11.18 -18.10 11.03
N LEU A 218 10.28 -18.15 10.03
CA LEU A 218 9.41 -17.02 9.68
C LEU A 218 8.43 -16.68 10.80
N GLU A 219 7.77 -17.68 11.39
CA GLU A 219 6.87 -17.49 12.54
C GLU A 219 7.60 -16.80 13.69
N ARG A 220 8.81 -17.27 14.01
CA ARG A 220 9.64 -16.70 15.07
C ARG A 220 9.99 -15.23 14.80
N LEU A 221 10.27 -14.86 13.55
CA LEU A 221 10.52 -13.48 13.15
C LEU A 221 9.27 -12.61 13.30
N LEU A 222 8.11 -13.08 12.84
CA LEU A 222 6.85 -12.35 12.93
C LEU A 222 6.43 -12.12 14.40
N VAL A 223 6.58 -13.14 15.25
CA VAL A 223 6.38 -13.01 16.70
C VAL A 223 7.36 -12.02 17.31
N SER A 224 8.63 -12.03 16.88
CA SER A 224 9.62 -11.04 17.33
C SER A 224 9.20 -9.61 17.00
N HIS A 225 8.76 -9.36 15.77
CA HIS A 225 8.29 -8.04 15.34
C HIS A 225 7.03 -7.60 16.08
N ARG A 226 6.09 -8.51 16.33
CA ARG A 226 4.88 -8.24 17.12
C ARG A 226 5.22 -7.70 18.51
N PHE A 227 6.16 -8.32 19.21
CA PHE A 227 6.52 -7.95 20.58
C PHE A 227 7.69 -6.95 20.68
N GLY A 228 8.34 -6.63 19.57
CA GLY A 228 9.37 -5.59 19.46
C GLY A 228 8.78 -4.22 19.10
N HIS A 229 9.13 -3.68 17.94
CA HIS A 229 8.65 -2.38 17.47
C HIS A 229 7.24 -2.39 16.87
N GLY A 230 6.53 -3.52 16.96
CA GLY A 230 5.16 -3.71 16.50
C GLY A 230 5.08 -4.32 15.09
N ALA A 231 4.02 -5.09 14.87
CA ALA A 231 3.67 -5.64 13.57
C ALA A 231 2.17 -5.45 13.32
N ALA A 232 1.79 -5.22 12.07
CA ALA A 232 0.39 -5.07 11.67
C ALA A 232 0.18 -5.59 10.25
N ILE A 233 -1.00 -6.13 9.96
CA ILE A 233 -1.53 -6.23 8.60
C ILE A 233 -2.15 -4.87 8.28
N VAL A 234 -1.78 -4.28 7.15
CA VAL A 234 -2.13 -2.89 6.83
C VAL A 234 -3.23 -2.84 5.77
N PRO A 235 -4.44 -2.34 6.11
CA PRO A 235 -5.51 -2.17 5.14
C PRO A 235 -5.14 -1.20 4.01
N GLN A 236 -5.74 -1.40 2.83
CA GLN A 236 -5.61 -0.46 1.72
C GLN A 236 -6.13 0.93 2.10
N GLY A 237 -5.50 1.96 1.54
CA GLY A 237 -5.86 3.35 1.84
C GLY A 237 -5.35 3.88 3.19
N THR A 238 -4.71 3.05 4.02
CA THR A 238 -4.16 3.46 5.31
C THR A 238 -3.24 4.69 5.17
N PRO A 239 -3.52 5.80 5.89
CA PRO A 239 -2.68 6.99 5.84
C PRO A 239 -1.25 6.72 6.31
N THR A 240 -0.28 7.04 5.44
CA THR A 240 1.15 6.92 5.75
C THR A 240 1.72 8.15 6.45
N ASN A 241 0.97 9.26 6.47
CA ASN A 241 1.37 10.52 7.07
C ASN A 241 0.21 11.13 7.86
N ASN A 242 0.53 11.92 8.88
CA ASN A 242 -0.46 12.74 9.57
C ASN A 242 -0.84 13.95 8.69
N THR A 243 -2.13 14.15 8.47
CA THR A 243 -2.73 15.35 7.90
C THR A 243 -3.51 16.10 8.99
N GLU A 244 -4.15 17.22 8.66
CA GLU A 244 -5.03 17.93 9.60
C GLU A 244 -6.30 17.13 9.92
N SER A 245 -6.76 16.29 8.97
CA SER A 245 -7.96 15.45 9.09
C SER A 245 -7.66 14.05 9.61
N ASP A 246 -6.52 13.47 9.24
CA ASP A 246 -6.24 12.04 9.40
C ASP A 246 -4.89 11.82 10.07
N ARG A 247 -4.80 10.77 10.88
CA ARG A 247 -3.53 10.34 11.49
C ARG A 247 -2.97 9.13 10.76
N SER A 248 -1.65 9.04 10.73
CA SER A 248 -0.98 7.80 10.33
C SER A 248 -1.36 6.68 11.28
N ALA A 249 -1.59 5.50 10.73
CA ALA A 249 -1.79 4.28 11.51
C ALA A 249 -0.51 3.81 12.22
N TRP A 250 0.65 4.42 11.96
CA TRP A 250 1.89 4.13 12.67
C TRP A 250 2.14 5.08 13.82
N GLN A 251 2.54 4.51 14.95
CA GLN A 251 2.96 5.24 16.14
C GLN A 251 4.28 4.65 16.63
N ARG A 252 5.24 5.52 16.98
CA ARG A 252 6.54 5.10 17.49
C ARG A 252 6.46 4.30 18.79
N HIS A 253 5.52 4.64 19.65
CA HIS A 253 5.32 4.01 20.96
C HIS A 253 3.86 3.57 21.08
N PRO A 254 3.48 2.47 20.41
CA PRO A 254 2.11 1.96 20.47
C PRO A 254 1.73 1.65 21.92
N GLU A 255 0.44 1.72 22.23
CA GLU A 255 -0.06 1.20 23.50
C GLU A 255 0.13 -0.32 23.52
N PRO A 256 0.90 -0.89 24.47
CA PRO A 256 1.03 -2.33 24.57
C PRO A 256 -0.36 -2.90 24.84
N ARG A 257 -0.74 -3.92 24.09
CA ARG A 257 -1.97 -4.67 24.33
C ARG A 257 -1.67 -5.91 25.14
N ALA A 258 -2.53 -6.20 26.11
CA ALA A 258 -2.48 -7.46 26.81
C ALA A 258 -2.70 -8.61 25.80
N PRO A 259 -1.90 -9.69 25.86
CA PRO A 259 -2.22 -10.89 25.11
C PRO A 259 -3.58 -11.44 25.55
N ALA A 260 -4.29 -12.11 24.65
CA ALA A 260 -5.59 -12.68 24.94
C ALA A 260 -5.49 -13.68 26.11
N THR A 261 -6.21 -13.41 27.21
CA THR A 261 -6.19 -14.18 28.46
C THR A 261 -7.11 -15.40 28.44
N ARG A 262 -8.09 -15.41 27.54
CA ARG A 262 -9.04 -16.51 27.30
C ARG A 262 -8.70 -17.18 25.97
N ALA A 263 -9.02 -18.47 25.82
CA ALA A 263 -9.04 -19.07 24.49
C ALA A 263 -10.02 -18.25 23.63
N PRO A 264 -9.64 -17.81 22.42
CA PRO A 264 -10.56 -17.06 21.57
C PRO A 264 -11.80 -17.93 21.36
N ALA A 265 -12.98 -17.34 21.54
CA ALA A 265 -14.25 -18.04 21.43
C ALA A 265 -14.61 -18.40 19.98
N GLU A 266 -13.87 -17.88 18.99
CA GLU A 266 -14.10 -18.10 17.55
C GLU A 266 -12.77 -18.25 16.80
N ASP A 267 -12.74 -19.18 15.83
CA ASP A 267 -11.69 -19.27 14.83
C ASP A 267 -11.73 -18.03 13.91
N LEU A 268 -10.58 -17.61 13.37
CA LEU A 268 -10.54 -16.54 12.37
C LEU A 268 -11.41 -16.94 11.17
N PRO A 269 -12.18 -16.01 10.57
CA PRO A 269 -12.87 -16.27 9.32
C PRO A 269 -11.90 -16.87 8.27
N PRO A 270 -12.31 -17.86 7.47
CA PRO A 270 -11.43 -18.50 6.49
C PRO A 270 -10.82 -17.52 5.46
N ASP A 271 -11.47 -16.39 5.23
CA ASP A 271 -11.06 -15.33 4.31
C ASP A 271 -10.48 -14.10 5.02
N ALA A 272 -10.22 -14.19 6.33
CA ALA A 272 -9.52 -13.14 7.06
C ALA A 272 -8.09 -12.99 6.53
N ASP A 273 -7.58 -11.75 6.50
CA ASP A 273 -6.29 -11.42 5.92
C ASP A 273 -5.13 -12.15 6.62
N ALA A 274 -5.24 -12.39 7.94
CA ALA A 274 -4.28 -13.24 8.66
C ALA A 274 -4.27 -14.69 8.15
N VAL A 275 -5.44 -15.27 7.83
CA VAL A 275 -5.54 -16.64 7.30
C VAL A 275 -4.99 -16.71 5.88
N VAL A 276 -5.33 -15.74 5.02
CA VAL A 276 -4.82 -15.65 3.65
C VAL A 276 -3.29 -15.54 3.64
N LEU A 277 -2.74 -14.65 4.48
CA LEU A 277 -1.30 -14.45 4.59
C LEU A 277 -0.58 -15.68 5.18
N ALA A 278 -1.12 -16.27 6.25
CA ALA A 278 -0.55 -17.47 6.86
C ALA A 278 -0.52 -18.65 5.89
N ARG A 279 -1.62 -18.87 5.16
CA ARG A 279 -1.72 -19.89 4.12
C ARG A 279 -0.68 -19.67 3.02
N ALA A 280 -0.46 -18.44 2.57
CA ALA A 280 0.55 -18.16 1.54
C ALA A 280 1.97 -18.45 2.02
N LEU A 281 2.29 -18.09 3.27
CA LEU A 281 3.59 -18.30 3.91
C LEU A 281 3.79 -19.74 4.41
N GLY A 282 2.72 -20.54 4.55
CA GLY A 282 2.80 -21.93 5.03
C GLY A 282 3.08 -22.02 6.52
N ILE A 283 2.54 -21.06 7.28
CA ILE A 283 2.69 -20.92 8.72
C ILE A 283 1.32 -21.03 9.40
N ASP A 284 1.31 -21.21 10.72
CA ASP A 284 0.07 -21.21 11.49
C ASP A 284 -0.54 -19.78 11.58
N ALA A 285 -1.82 -19.64 11.23
CA ALA A 285 -2.56 -18.38 11.33
C ALA A 285 -2.62 -17.83 12.77
N VAL A 286 -2.45 -18.69 13.78
CA VAL A 286 -2.30 -18.29 15.19
C VAL A 286 -1.17 -17.27 15.37
N ALA A 287 -0.08 -17.37 14.60
CA ALA A 287 1.06 -16.44 14.69
C ALA A 287 0.69 -15.01 14.28
N LEU A 288 -0.35 -14.86 13.44
CA LEU A 288 -0.80 -13.58 12.88
C LEU A 288 -2.10 -13.07 13.53
N ARG A 289 -2.81 -13.91 14.28
CA ARG A 289 -4.16 -13.64 14.81
C ARG A 289 -4.29 -12.33 15.57
N ASP A 290 -3.29 -11.99 16.37
CA ASP A 290 -3.36 -10.84 17.27
C ASP A 290 -2.70 -9.58 16.68
N LEU A 291 -2.35 -9.61 15.39
CA LEU A 291 -1.86 -8.41 14.69
C LEU A 291 -3.03 -7.45 14.44
N ASP A 292 -2.74 -6.15 14.47
CA ASP A 292 -3.69 -5.16 13.95
C ASP A 292 -4.03 -5.51 12.49
N GLY A 293 -5.31 -5.45 12.13
CA GLY A 293 -5.79 -5.79 10.78
C GLY A 293 -5.92 -7.30 10.50
N ALA A 294 -5.69 -8.19 11.47
CA ALA A 294 -5.73 -9.64 11.27
C ALA A 294 -7.10 -10.19 10.81
N THR A 295 -8.18 -9.58 11.27
CA THR A 295 -9.57 -10.00 11.00
C THR A 295 -10.19 -9.29 9.81
N GLU A 296 -9.46 -8.38 9.16
CA GLU A 296 -9.93 -7.71 7.94
C GLU A 296 -10.12 -8.74 6.82
N ARG A 297 -11.00 -8.44 5.86
CA ARG A 297 -11.40 -9.34 4.77
C ARG A 297 -11.19 -8.70 3.41
N GLU A 298 -10.07 -8.01 3.23
CA GLU A 298 -9.79 -7.21 2.05
C GLU A 298 -9.83 -8.02 0.74
N GLN A 299 -9.32 -9.25 0.78
CA GLN A 299 -9.33 -10.14 -0.39
C GLN A 299 -10.73 -10.68 -0.72
N GLY A 300 -11.56 -10.92 0.29
CA GLY A 300 -12.98 -11.30 0.13
C GLY A 300 -13.81 -10.17 -0.47
N GLN A 301 -13.63 -8.95 0.02
CA GLN A 301 -14.28 -7.75 -0.52
C GLN A 301 -13.84 -7.44 -1.96
N ALA A 302 -12.56 -7.62 -2.28
CA ALA A 302 -12.05 -7.49 -3.66
C ALA A 302 -12.65 -8.54 -4.60
N ARG A 303 -12.79 -9.79 -4.14
CA ARG A 303 -13.53 -10.84 -4.88
C ARG A 303 -14.97 -10.41 -5.14
N ALA A 304 -15.67 -9.91 -4.13
CA ALA A 304 -17.04 -9.45 -4.26
C ALA A 304 -17.17 -8.30 -5.28
N ALA A 305 -16.28 -7.31 -5.24
CA ALA A 305 -16.26 -6.21 -6.21
C ALA A 305 -16.04 -6.72 -7.65
N ASN A 306 -15.07 -7.62 -7.86
CA ASN A 306 -14.82 -8.24 -9.16
C ASN A 306 -16.05 -9.03 -9.66
N THR A 307 -16.72 -9.74 -8.76
CA THR A 307 -17.93 -10.51 -9.07
C THR A 307 -19.09 -9.62 -9.46
N ALA A 308 -19.41 -8.62 -8.65
CA ALA A 308 -20.53 -7.71 -8.88
C ALA A 308 -20.37 -6.90 -10.17
N LEU A 309 -19.13 -6.55 -10.53
CA LEU A 309 -18.83 -5.67 -11.66
C LEU A 309 -18.35 -6.40 -12.92
N TRP A 310 -18.26 -7.74 -12.89
CA TRP A 310 -17.80 -8.55 -14.02
C TRP A 310 -18.57 -8.28 -15.32
N ALA A 311 -19.91 -8.32 -15.26
CA ALA A 311 -20.74 -8.20 -16.46
C ALA A 311 -20.63 -6.82 -17.12
N ALA A 312 -20.50 -5.76 -16.32
CA ALA A 312 -20.33 -4.38 -16.77
C ALA A 312 -18.90 -4.06 -17.25
N SER A 313 -17.90 -4.85 -16.84
CA SER A 313 -16.49 -4.71 -17.24
C SER A 313 -16.13 -5.66 -18.37
N TRP A 314 -15.57 -6.83 -18.05
CA TRP A 314 -15.09 -7.82 -19.02
C TRP A 314 -16.21 -8.64 -19.66
N GLY A 315 -17.28 -8.97 -18.94
CA GLY A 315 -18.31 -9.90 -19.41
C GLY A 315 -18.94 -9.46 -20.73
N SER A 316 -19.41 -8.22 -20.80
CA SER A 316 -19.99 -7.64 -22.02
C SER A 316 -18.99 -7.55 -23.18
N PHE A 317 -17.70 -7.36 -22.89
CA PHE A 317 -16.66 -7.33 -23.91
C PHE A 317 -16.34 -8.72 -24.44
N LEU A 318 -16.15 -9.72 -23.58
CA LEU A 318 -15.84 -11.09 -23.95
C LEU A 318 -16.99 -11.74 -24.74
N GLN A 319 -18.25 -11.41 -24.43
CA GLN A 319 -19.40 -11.84 -25.23
C GLN A 319 -19.35 -11.31 -26.67
N ARG A 320 -18.78 -10.12 -26.91
CA ARG A 320 -18.59 -9.60 -28.28
C ARG A 320 -17.48 -10.32 -29.04
N LEU A 321 -16.51 -10.91 -28.32
CA LEU A 321 -15.40 -11.65 -28.91
C LEU A 321 -15.74 -13.10 -29.26
N THR A 322 -16.93 -13.59 -28.92
CA THR A 322 -17.31 -15.01 -29.14
C THR A 322 -17.94 -15.24 -30.50
N THR A 323 -17.20 -14.91 -31.55
CA THR A 323 -17.56 -15.18 -32.95
C THR A 323 -17.26 -16.63 -33.32
N VAL A 324 -18.14 -17.26 -34.12
CA VAL A 324 -17.92 -18.60 -34.67
C VAL A 324 -17.52 -18.46 -36.13
N THR A 325 -16.27 -18.83 -36.43
CA THR A 325 -15.71 -18.80 -37.78
C THR A 325 -15.25 -20.21 -38.15
N SER A 326 -15.55 -20.66 -39.37
CA SER A 326 -15.20 -22.01 -39.84
C SER A 326 -15.64 -23.14 -38.89
N GLY A 327 -16.77 -22.95 -38.19
CA GLY A 327 -17.33 -23.92 -37.25
C GLY A 327 -16.62 -24.01 -35.89
N ARG A 328 -15.75 -23.06 -35.53
CA ARG A 328 -15.11 -23.00 -34.20
C ARG A 328 -15.26 -21.60 -33.58
N PRO A 329 -15.54 -21.51 -32.27
CA PRO A 329 -15.60 -20.22 -31.60
C PRO A 329 -14.19 -19.66 -31.33
N THR A 330 -14.03 -18.34 -31.45
CA THR A 330 -12.77 -17.65 -31.11
C THR A 330 -12.38 -17.89 -29.64
N ILE A 331 -13.36 -17.83 -28.73
CA ILE A 331 -13.28 -18.20 -27.30
C ILE A 331 -14.45 -19.13 -26.99
N THR A 332 -14.20 -20.30 -26.41
CA THR A 332 -15.26 -21.26 -26.04
C THR A 332 -16.06 -20.77 -24.82
N ASP A 333 -17.26 -21.32 -24.60
CA ASP A 333 -18.04 -20.99 -23.40
C ASP A 333 -17.32 -21.43 -22.11
N GLU A 334 -16.61 -22.56 -22.15
CA GLU A 334 -15.71 -23.03 -21.08
C GLU A 334 -14.59 -22.03 -20.77
N GLN A 335 -13.88 -21.54 -21.79
CA GLN A 335 -12.81 -20.56 -21.61
C GLN A 335 -13.33 -19.25 -21.02
N ARG A 336 -14.56 -18.86 -21.38
CA ARG A 336 -15.18 -17.65 -20.83
C ARG A 336 -15.52 -17.81 -19.36
N ALA A 337 -16.06 -18.97 -18.96
CA ALA A 337 -16.33 -19.28 -17.56
C ALA A 337 -15.02 -19.33 -16.76
N ALA A 338 -14.02 -20.09 -17.21
CA ALA A 338 -12.73 -20.17 -16.55
C ALA A 338 -12.01 -18.81 -16.43
N LEU A 339 -12.18 -17.91 -17.42
CA LEU A 339 -11.62 -16.56 -17.36
C LEU A 339 -12.33 -15.67 -16.35
N ARG A 340 -13.66 -15.82 -16.20
CA ARG A 340 -14.44 -15.17 -15.15
C ARG A 340 -13.97 -15.62 -13.78
N ASP A 341 -13.83 -16.92 -13.56
CA ASP A 341 -13.40 -17.49 -12.28
C ASP A 341 -11.98 -17.00 -11.93
N LEU A 342 -11.05 -17.03 -12.89
CA LEU A 342 -9.72 -16.45 -12.70
C LEU A 342 -9.75 -14.97 -12.30
N PHE A 343 -10.61 -14.18 -12.94
CA PHE A 343 -10.75 -12.75 -12.64
C PHE A 343 -11.31 -12.51 -11.24
N GLN A 344 -12.37 -13.22 -10.88
CA GLN A 344 -13.02 -13.10 -9.57
C GLN A 344 -12.10 -13.57 -8.46
N ASP A 345 -11.39 -14.67 -8.64
CA ASP A 345 -10.65 -15.32 -7.55
C ASP A 345 -9.20 -14.84 -7.43
N HIS A 346 -8.55 -14.40 -8.52
CA HIS A 346 -7.11 -14.16 -8.51
C HIS A 346 -6.63 -12.83 -9.11
N VAL A 347 -7.44 -12.14 -9.93
CA VAL A 347 -7.03 -10.83 -10.48
C VAL A 347 -7.29 -9.75 -9.43
N ARG A 348 -6.21 -9.21 -8.84
CA ARG A 348 -6.28 -8.23 -7.74
C ARG A 348 -5.51 -6.96 -8.07
N GLY A 349 -6.21 -5.82 -8.08
CA GLY A 349 -5.58 -4.50 -8.26
C GLY A 349 -4.65 -4.14 -7.09
N ARG A 350 -5.04 -4.50 -5.87
CA ARG A 350 -4.21 -4.38 -4.65
C ARG A 350 -3.07 -5.40 -4.52
N GLY A 351 -3.01 -6.41 -5.38
CA GLY A 351 -2.18 -7.60 -5.20
C GLY A 351 -2.91 -8.71 -4.42
N PRO A 352 -2.50 -9.99 -4.58
CA PRO A 352 -3.25 -11.13 -4.05
C PRO A 352 -3.03 -11.41 -2.55
N LEU A 353 -2.04 -10.76 -1.93
CA LEU A 353 -1.69 -11.00 -0.52
C LEU A 353 -1.76 -9.69 0.28
N PRO A 354 -2.16 -9.75 1.56
CA PRO A 354 -2.19 -8.58 2.45
C PRO A 354 -0.79 -7.98 2.62
N ALA A 355 -0.74 -6.65 2.74
CA ALA A 355 0.49 -5.95 3.10
C ALA A 355 0.73 -6.05 4.61
N ILE A 356 1.98 -6.20 5.02
CA ILE A 356 2.38 -6.18 6.43
C ILE A 356 3.22 -4.95 6.72
N ARG A 357 3.20 -4.46 7.95
CA ARG A 357 4.13 -3.46 8.45
C ARG A 357 4.87 -4.04 9.64
N LEU A 358 6.19 -3.97 9.61
CA LEU A 358 7.08 -4.37 10.69
C LEU A 358 7.81 -3.12 11.17
N GLY A 359 7.56 -2.68 12.39
CA GLY A 359 7.98 -1.37 12.86
C GLY A 359 7.36 -0.25 12.02
N ASP A 360 8.19 0.63 11.46
CA ASP A 360 7.78 1.72 10.56
C ASP A 360 7.85 1.34 9.07
N GLN A 361 8.29 0.11 8.74
CA GLN A 361 8.49 -0.33 7.36
C GLN A 361 7.29 -1.16 6.85
N PRO A 362 6.58 -0.70 5.81
CA PRO A 362 5.57 -1.49 5.11
C PRO A 362 6.21 -2.41 4.06
N TYR A 363 5.74 -3.64 3.98
CA TYR A 363 6.12 -4.66 3.00
C TYR A 363 4.87 -5.14 2.25
N GLY A 364 4.91 -5.04 0.92
CA GLY A 364 3.95 -5.72 0.05
C GLY A 364 4.46 -7.11 -0.32
N LEU A 365 3.60 -8.13 -0.22
CA LEU A 365 3.93 -9.48 -0.63
C LEU A 365 3.36 -9.77 -2.01
N LEU A 366 4.20 -10.27 -2.91
CA LEU A 366 3.81 -10.55 -4.30
C LEU A 366 4.30 -11.93 -4.74
N PRO A 367 3.39 -12.84 -5.14
CA PRO A 367 3.77 -14.06 -5.84
C PRO A 367 4.38 -13.72 -7.19
N VAL A 368 5.63 -14.16 -7.42
CA VAL A 368 6.36 -13.88 -8.66
C VAL A 368 6.75 -15.16 -9.39
N SER A 369 6.86 -15.07 -10.71
CA SER A 369 7.36 -16.17 -11.54
C SER A 369 8.14 -15.66 -12.75
N ALA A 370 8.94 -16.55 -13.35
CA ALA A 370 9.63 -16.29 -14.61
C ALA A 370 8.68 -16.44 -15.83
N HIS A 371 7.61 -15.64 -15.86
CA HIS A 371 6.50 -15.73 -16.81
C HIS A 371 6.95 -15.73 -18.28
N ASP A 372 7.93 -14.89 -18.64
CA ASP A 372 8.36 -14.70 -20.04
C ASP A 372 9.27 -15.82 -20.57
N GLY A 373 9.82 -16.68 -19.69
CA GLY A 373 10.86 -17.63 -20.08
C GLY A 373 10.63 -19.05 -19.61
N ARG A 374 10.56 -19.27 -18.29
CA ARG A 374 10.54 -20.62 -17.70
C ARG A 374 9.14 -21.09 -17.30
N TRP A 375 8.16 -20.20 -17.27
CA TRP A 375 6.79 -20.57 -16.93
C TRP A 375 6.20 -21.49 -18.00
N GLN A 376 5.84 -22.70 -17.59
CA GLN A 376 5.08 -23.64 -18.40
C GLN A 376 3.63 -23.63 -17.92
N PRO A 377 2.66 -23.35 -18.80
CA PRO A 377 1.24 -23.40 -18.43
C PRO A 377 0.84 -24.85 -18.11
N LYS A 378 -0.14 -25.04 -17.21
CA LYS A 378 -0.74 -26.36 -17.00
C LYS A 378 -1.55 -26.78 -18.24
N GLU A 379 -1.80 -28.08 -18.38
CA GLU A 379 -2.65 -28.64 -19.44
C GLU A 379 -4.15 -28.44 -19.10
N ASP A 380 -4.58 -27.18 -19.02
CA ASP A 380 -5.99 -26.81 -18.95
C ASP A 380 -6.44 -26.02 -20.20
N SER A 381 -7.74 -25.75 -20.33
CA SER A 381 -8.33 -25.11 -21.50
C SER A 381 -8.04 -23.61 -21.63
N LEU A 382 -7.53 -22.96 -20.57
CA LEU A 382 -7.38 -21.50 -20.47
C LEU A 382 -5.91 -21.05 -20.41
N GLU A 383 -5.13 -21.59 -19.49
CA GLU A 383 -3.80 -21.13 -19.09
C GLU A 383 -2.81 -21.08 -20.27
N PRO A 384 -2.75 -22.05 -21.21
CA PRO A 384 -1.87 -21.96 -22.36
C PRO A 384 -2.16 -20.75 -23.25
N ARG A 385 -3.45 -20.52 -23.56
CA ARG A 385 -3.89 -19.38 -24.40
C ARG A 385 -3.70 -18.06 -23.67
N LEU A 386 -4.06 -17.99 -22.40
CA LEU A 386 -3.90 -16.79 -21.59
C LEU A 386 -2.42 -16.42 -21.41
N THR A 387 -1.55 -17.38 -21.12
CA THR A 387 -0.10 -17.14 -20.98
C THR A 387 0.49 -16.55 -22.26
N GLU A 388 0.11 -17.08 -23.42
CA GLU A 388 0.56 -16.55 -24.72
C GLU A 388 0.05 -15.11 -24.96
N LEU A 389 -1.22 -14.85 -24.65
CA LEU A 389 -1.81 -13.51 -24.74
C LEU A 389 -1.07 -12.51 -23.83
N LEU A 390 -0.83 -12.87 -22.58
CA LEU A 390 -0.15 -12.02 -21.60
C LEU A 390 1.30 -11.73 -22.01
N ARG A 391 2.03 -12.71 -22.56
CA ARG A 391 3.37 -12.52 -23.11
C ARG A 391 3.37 -11.54 -24.28
N ARG A 392 2.42 -11.66 -25.21
CA ARG A 392 2.26 -10.72 -26.33
C ARG A 392 1.92 -9.31 -25.86
N ALA A 393 0.94 -9.17 -24.97
CA ALA A 393 0.55 -7.89 -24.39
C ALA A 393 1.73 -7.22 -23.66
N ARG A 394 2.47 -7.99 -22.86
CA ARG A 394 3.66 -7.49 -22.16
C ARG A 394 4.76 -7.06 -23.14
N ALA A 395 5.00 -7.83 -24.20
CA ALA A 395 5.98 -7.47 -25.23
C ALA A 395 5.63 -6.16 -25.94
N ILE A 396 4.33 -5.88 -26.16
CA ILE A 396 3.85 -4.60 -26.70
C ILE A 396 4.13 -3.47 -25.70
N LEU A 397 3.70 -3.61 -24.44
CA LEU A 397 3.90 -2.58 -23.40
C LEU A 397 5.38 -2.29 -23.14
N ARG A 398 6.25 -3.30 -23.18
CA ARG A 398 7.71 -3.12 -23.01
C ARG A 398 8.31 -2.17 -24.05
N LYS A 399 7.80 -2.15 -25.28
CA LYS A 399 8.27 -1.22 -26.33
C LYS A 399 7.93 0.24 -26.01
N SER A 400 6.93 0.48 -25.16
CA SER A 400 6.50 1.81 -24.73
C SER A 400 7.26 2.34 -23.50
N LEU A 401 8.15 1.56 -22.88
CA LEU A 401 8.88 1.95 -21.66
C LEU A 401 9.72 3.22 -21.82
N GLY A 402 10.18 3.52 -23.04
CA GLY A 402 10.92 4.76 -23.33
C GLY A 402 10.06 6.01 -23.39
N ALA A 403 8.73 5.87 -23.45
CA ALA A 403 7.78 6.97 -23.44
C ALA A 403 7.17 7.22 -22.04
N VAL A 404 7.49 6.38 -21.05
CA VAL A 404 7.03 6.56 -19.67
C VAL A 404 7.83 7.71 -19.05
N PRO A 405 7.18 8.73 -18.48
CA PRO A 405 7.88 9.83 -17.80
C PRO A 405 8.77 9.32 -16.67
N LYS A 406 10.04 9.72 -16.67
CA LYS A 406 11.04 9.34 -15.66
C LYS A 406 11.77 10.56 -15.13
N VAL A 407 12.15 10.51 -13.86
CA VAL A 407 13.01 11.54 -13.26
C VAL A 407 14.42 11.39 -13.84
N GLY A 408 14.90 12.40 -14.56
CA GLY A 408 16.25 12.43 -15.15
C GLY A 408 16.29 12.46 -16.68
N GLU A 409 15.16 12.26 -17.35
CA GLU A 409 15.01 12.38 -18.81
C GLU A 409 14.11 13.59 -19.16
N GLY A 410 14.51 14.41 -20.13
CA GLY A 410 13.72 15.57 -20.59
C GLY A 410 13.78 16.80 -19.67
N ALA A 411 12.84 17.74 -19.86
CA ALA A 411 12.69 18.88 -18.98
C ALA A 411 12.10 18.43 -17.63
N LEU A 412 12.87 18.60 -16.55
CA LEU A 412 12.52 18.08 -15.22
C LEU A 412 11.13 18.51 -14.76
N ASP A 413 10.71 19.74 -15.08
CA ASP A 413 9.43 20.31 -14.66
C ASP A 413 8.22 19.57 -15.26
N ASP A 414 8.29 19.21 -16.54
CA ASP A 414 7.20 18.50 -17.23
C ASP A 414 7.09 17.06 -16.74
N ALA A 415 8.22 16.35 -16.64
CA ALA A 415 8.25 14.97 -16.13
C ALA A 415 7.80 14.90 -14.67
N LEU A 416 8.17 15.88 -13.84
CA LEU A 416 7.73 15.93 -12.45
C LEU A 416 6.21 16.15 -12.38
N LEU A 417 5.65 17.12 -13.13
CA LEU A 417 4.20 17.36 -13.12
C LEU A 417 3.40 16.13 -13.57
N GLU A 418 3.85 15.41 -14.59
CA GLU A 418 3.18 14.21 -15.09
C GLU A 418 3.26 13.03 -14.10
N VAL A 419 4.44 12.80 -13.50
CA VAL A 419 4.62 11.78 -12.46
C VAL A 419 3.80 12.11 -11.21
N LEU A 420 3.77 13.39 -10.79
CA LEU A 420 3.03 13.81 -9.60
C LEU A 420 1.52 13.88 -9.82
N GLY A 421 1.06 14.09 -11.06
CA GLY A 421 -0.34 14.03 -11.45
C GLY A 421 -0.87 12.61 -11.64
N SER A 422 0.02 11.60 -11.61
CA SER A 422 -0.34 10.19 -11.70
C SER A 422 -0.71 9.63 -10.32
N GLY A 423 -1.73 8.79 -10.26
CA GLY A 423 -2.17 8.09 -9.05
C GLY A 423 -1.95 6.58 -9.16
N PRO A 424 -1.84 5.86 -8.03
CA PRO A 424 -1.76 4.39 -8.01
C PRO A 424 -3.09 3.71 -8.38
N GLN A 425 -4.19 4.48 -8.37
CA GLN A 425 -5.55 4.05 -8.69
C GLN A 425 -6.21 5.06 -9.61
N ALA A 426 -7.21 4.63 -10.39
CA ALA A 426 -8.06 5.54 -11.13
C ALA A 426 -8.72 6.58 -10.21
N LEU A 427 -8.56 7.87 -10.55
CA LEU A 427 -9.17 9.00 -9.83
C LEU A 427 -10.52 9.43 -10.41
N GLY A 428 -10.86 8.95 -11.61
CA GLY A 428 -12.09 9.32 -12.30
C GLY A 428 -12.17 8.70 -13.69
N VAL A 429 -13.38 8.73 -14.26
CA VAL A 429 -13.66 8.11 -15.55
C VAL A 429 -13.94 9.20 -16.59
N ARG A 430 -13.46 8.98 -17.81
CA ARG A 430 -13.79 9.79 -18.97
C ARG A 430 -14.61 8.97 -19.95
N VAL A 431 -15.64 9.58 -20.50
CA VAL A 431 -16.49 8.96 -21.53
C VAL A 431 -16.14 9.50 -22.90
N ARG A 432 -16.28 8.63 -23.91
CA ARG A 432 -16.10 8.98 -25.32
C ARG A 432 -17.20 8.36 -26.15
N SER A 433 -17.57 9.04 -27.24
CA SER A 433 -18.55 8.51 -28.19
C SER A 433 -17.93 7.36 -28.98
N ILE A 434 -18.71 6.31 -29.22
CA ILE A 434 -18.35 5.20 -30.10
C ILE A 434 -19.37 5.16 -31.22
N ALA A 435 -18.93 5.26 -32.47
CA ALA A 435 -19.79 4.99 -33.61
C ALA A 435 -20.04 3.48 -33.67
N SER A 436 -21.31 3.05 -33.74
CA SER A 436 -21.63 1.62 -33.73
C SER A 436 -20.91 0.86 -34.85
N LYS A 437 -20.64 -0.44 -34.64
CA LYS A 437 -20.05 -1.34 -35.66
C LYS A 437 -20.78 -1.22 -37.00
N THR A 438 -22.11 -1.28 -36.96
CA THR A 438 -23.00 -1.11 -38.11
C THR A 438 -22.84 0.26 -38.77
N MET A 439 -22.81 1.36 -38.00
CA MET A 439 -22.65 2.70 -38.56
C MET A 439 -21.25 2.92 -39.14
N SER A 440 -20.22 2.32 -38.54
CA SER A 440 -18.83 2.40 -39.02
C SER A 440 -18.65 1.62 -40.33
N GLN A 441 -19.37 0.52 -40.52
CA GLN A 441 -19.33 -0.29 -41.74
C GLN A 441 -20.13 0.33 -42.89
N ILE A 442 -21.30 0.92 -42.61
CA ILE A 442 -22.22 1.38 -43.67
C ILE A 442 -22.13 2.91 -43.90
N GLY A 443 -21.69 3.68 -42.91
CA GLY A 443 -21.53 5.14 -43.00
C GLY A 443 -20.71 5.62 -44.22
N PRO A 444 -19.54 5.01 -44.52
CA PRO A 444 -18.76 5.36 -45.71
C PRO A 444 -19.48 5.15 -47.05
N HIS A 445 -20.53 4.31 -47.08
CA HIS A 445 -21.31 4.05 -48.29
C HIS A 445 -22.43 5.07 -48.51
N PHE A 446 -22.84 5.81 -47.48
CA PHE A 446 -23.94 6.78 -47.55
C PHE A 446 -23.45 8.23 -47.49
N ILE A 447 -22.29 8.47 -46.87
CA ILE A 447 -21.70 9.80 -46.72
C ILE A 447 -20.22 9.67 -47.11
N PRO A 448 -19.72 10.45 -48.09
CA PRO A 448 -18.29 10.56 -48.32
C PRO A 448 -17.68 11.27 -47.11
N MET A 449 -17.21 10.47 -46.14
CA MET A 449 -16.35 10.93 -45.06
C MET A 449 -14.94 11.02 -45.60
N ASP A 450 -14.17 12.05 -45.25
CA ASP A 450 -12.73 12.06 -45.49
C ASP A 450 -12.13 10.84 -44.76
N GLY A 451 -11.61 9.89 -45.55
CA GLY A 451 -11.38 8.49 -45.13
C GLY A 451 -10.32 8.26 -44.06
N ASP A 452 -9.54 9.27 -43.67
CA ASP A 452 -8.35 9.07 -42.85
C ASP A 452 -8.66 8.52 -41.45
N ASP A 453 -9.58 9.10 -40.67
CA ASP A 453 -9.72 8.73 -39.24
C ASP A 453 -10.37 7.34 -39.01
N ALA A 454 -11.33 6.95 -39.84
CA ALA A 454 -12.03 5.66 -39.71
C ALA A 454 -11.21 4.48 -40.27
N GLU A 455 -10.47 4.72 -41.36
CA GLU A 455 -9.53 3.76 -41.94
C GLU A 455 -8.32 3.56 -41.03
N ILE A 456 -7.76 4.64 -40.45
CA ILE A 456 -6.72 4.55 -39.42
C ILE A 456 -7.21 3.77 -38.19
N GLY A 457 -8.42 4.03 -37.70
CA GLY A 457 -9.00 3.29 -36.57
C GLY A 457 -9.15 1.79 -36.85
N THR A 458 -9.66 1.44 -38.03
CA THR A 458 -9.83 0.04 -38.45
C THR A 458 -8.48 -0.66 -38.64
N ASN A 459 -7.50 0.04 -39.23
CA ASN A 459 -6.14 -0.49 -39.41
C ASN A 459 -5.41 -0.65 -38.07
N ALA A 460 -5.61 0.26 -37.11
CA ALA A 460 -5.05 0.17 -35.77
C ALA A 460 -5.65 -1.03 -35.00
N ASP A 461 -6.98 -1.20 -35.03
CA ASP A 461 -7.64 -2.39 -34.48
C ASP A 461 -7.07 -3.68 -35.10
N TRP A 462 -6.90 -3.70 -36.42
CA TRP A 462 -6.34 -4.85 -37.14
C TRP A 462 -4.93 -5.21 -36.67
N VAL A 463 -4.05 -4.21 -36.54
CA VAL A 463 -2.67 -4.40 -36.08
C VAL A 463 -2.64 -4.87 -34.63
N ILE A 464 -3.45 -4.26 -33.75
CA ILE A 464 -3.50 -4.62 -32.32
C ILE A 464 -3.97 -6.06 -32.15
N TRP A 465 -5.09 -6.45 -32.78
CA TRP A 465 -5.62 -7.80 -32.68
C TRP A 465 -4.66 -8.84 -33.25
N SER A 466 -4.03 -8.55 -34.38
CA SER A 466 -3.00 -9.42 -34.97
C SER A 466 -1.80 -9.58 -34.04
N ALA A 467 -1.33 -8.49 -33.43
CA ALA A 467 -0.20 -8.50 -32.50
C ALA A 467 -0.52 -9.31 -31.23
N LEU A 468 -1.77 -9.27 -30.76
CA LEU A 468 -2.27 -10.07 -29.64
C LEU A 468 -2.55 -11.54 -30.02
N GLY A 469 -2.40 -11.91 -31.29
CA GLY A 469 -2.52 -13.30 -31.76
C GLY A 469 -3.95 -13.70 -32.16
N PHE A 470 -4.85 -12.75 -32.34
CA PHE A 470 -6.20 -12.99 -32.87
C PHE A 470 -6.26 -12.74 -34.38
N ASP A 471 -7.17 -13.43 -35.07
CA ASP A 471 -7.53 -13.10 -36.44
C ASP A 471 -8.49 -11.90 -36.42
N PRO A 472 -8.09 -10.71 -36.92
CA PRO A 472 -8.94 -9.54 -36.87
C PRO A 472 -10.18 -9.65 -37.77
N SER A 473 -10.15 -10.54 -38.77
CA SER A 473 -11.31 -10.82 -39.63
C SER A 473 -12.45 -11.51 -38.87
N GLU A 474 -12.13 -12.22 -37.78
CA GLU A 474 -13.09 -12.92 -36.94
C GLU A 474 -13.73 -11.99 -35.90
N ILE A 475 -12.93 -11.12 -35.26
CA ILE A 475 -13.41 -10.19 -34.23
C ILE A 475 -14.24 -9.04 -34.86
N GLY A 476 -13.81 -8.57 -36.04
CA GLY A 476 -14.39 -7.42 -36.74
C GLY A 476 -14.21 -6.09 -36.00
N PRO A 477 -14.54 -4.95 -36.63
CA PRO A 477 -14.34 -3.64 -36.01
C PRO A 477 -15.31 -3.44 -34.83
N ASN A 478 -14.81 -2.95 -33.70
CA ASN A 478 -15.61 -2.69 -32.49
C ASN A 478 -16.33 -1.32 -32.51
N GLY A 479 -16.25 -0.61 -33.64
CA GLY A 479 -16.76 0.75 -33.82
C GLY A 479 -15.64 1.78 -33.78
N SER A 480 -15.83 2.92 -34.44
CA SER A 480 -14.83 4.00 -34.43
C SER A 480 -14.93 4.83 -33.15
N LEU A 481 -13.80 5.01 -32.46
CA LEU A 481 -13.72 5.84 -31.25
C LEU A 481 -13.71 7.33 -31.63
N GLY A 482 -14.57 8.12 -31.00
CA GLY A 482 -14.58 9.57 -31.13
C GLY A 482 -13.30 10.19 -30.56
N ARG A 483 -12.78 11.24 -31.23
CA ARG A 483 -11.54 11.95 -30.83
C ARG A 483 -11.67 12.66 -29.48
N THR A 484 -12.87 13.14 -29.16
CA THR A 484 -13.12 13.91 -27.94
C THR A 484 -13.53 12.99 -26.78
N THR A 485 -12.88 13.17 -25.64
CA THR A 485 -13.30 12.58 -24.36
C THR A 485 -13.82 13.69 -23.45
N ARG A 486 -14.79 13.39 -22.60
CA ARG A 486 -15.28 14.31 -21.55
C ARG A 486 -15.26 13.60 -20.20
N PRO A 487 -14.97 14.31 -19.09
CA PRO A 487 -15.12 13.73 -17.76
C PRO A 487 -16.57 13.30 -17.54
N LEU A 488 -16.76 12.15 -16.90
CA LEU A 488 -18.07 11.74 -16.42
C LEU A 488 -18.39 12.56 -15.16
N GLY A 489 -19.50 13.31 -15.17
CA GLY A 489 -19.89 14.18 -14.06
C GLY A 489 -20.47 13.44 -12.84
N LEU A 490 -20.15 12.16 -12.67
CA LEU A 490 -20.55 11.34 -11.53
C LEU A 490 -19.32 11.07 -10.67
N PRO A 491 -19.41 11.16 -9.32
CA PRO A 491 -18.37 10.65 -8.44
C PRO A 491 -18.25 9.13 -8.57
N GLN A 492 -17.10 8.58 -8.16
CA GLN A 492 -16.87 7.13 -8.17
C GLN A 492 -17.88 6.39 -7.31
N VAL A 493 -18.06 6.87 -6.08
CA VAL A 493 -18.99 6.35 -5.06
C VAL A 493 -19.83 7.50 -4.50
N HIS A 494 -20.89 7.16 -3.76
CA HIS A 494 -21.79 8.13 -3.14
C HIS A 494 -22.36 7.60 -1.83
N GLU A 495 -22.72 8.47 -0.88
CA GLU A 495 -23.30 8.09 0.42
C GLU A 495 -24.56 7.20 0.28
N SER A 496 -25.31 7.34 -0.82
CA SER A 496 -26.51 6.56 -1.12
C SER A 496 -26.25 5.16 -1.71
N ASP A 497 -24.98 4.75 -1.87
CA ASP A 497 -24.62 3.46 -2.48
C ASP A 497 -25.23 2.28 -1.70
N ILE A 498 -25.27 2.35 -0.37
CA ILE A 498 -25.83 1.28 0.48
C ILE A 498 -27.33 1.12 0.26
N ASP A 499 -28.08 2.22 0.18
CA ASP A 499 -29.52 2.17 -0.08
C ASP A 499 -29.81 1.69 -1.50
N TYR A 500 -28.94 2.02 -2.46
CA TYR A 500 -29.01 1.50 -3.82
C TYR A 500 -28.77 -0.01 -3.86
N ILE A 501 -27.76 -0.53 -3.13
CA ILE A 501 -27.52 -1.97 -2.98
C ILE A 501 -28.74 -2.67 -2.38
N LYS A 502 -29.32 -2.13 -1.29
CA LYS A 502 -30.54 -2.69 -0.68
C LYS A 502 -31.70 -2.76 -1.66
N ALA A 503 -31.88 -1.73 -2.49
CA ALA A 503 -32.92 -1.70 -3.52
C ALA A 503 -32.69 -2.71 -4.67
N LEU A 504 -31.45 -3.17 -4.89
CA LEU A 504 -31.16 -4.28 -5.79
C LEU A 504 -31.44 -5.64 -5.13
N LEU A 505 -31.14 -5.78 -3.83
CA LEU A 505 -31.35 -7.02 -3.07
C LEU A 505 -32.83 -7.31 -2.75
N GLU A 506 -33.66 -6.26 -2.63
CA GLU A 506 -35.08 -6.36 -2.26
C GLU A 506 -36.00 -5.80 -3.36
N PRO A 507 -36.56 -6.68 -4.22
CA PRO A 507 -37.51 -6.29 -5.25
C PRO A 507 -38.76 -5.64 -4.63
N GLY A 508 -38.90 -4.32 -4.75
CA GLY A 508 -40.03 -3.56 -4.21
C GLY A 508 -39.67 -2.24 -3.53
N LEU A 509 -38.40 -2.05 -3.17
CA LEU A 509 -37.91 -0.76 -2.72
C LEU A 509 -37.78 0.23 -3.89
N PRO A 510 -38.05 1.54 -3.67
CA PRO A 510 -37.92 2.55 -4.72
C PRO A 510 -36.47 2.68 -5.17
N ARG A 511 -36.21 2.50 -6.46
CA ARG A 511 -34.90 2.75 -7.06
C ARG A 511 -34.71 4.25 -7.28
N HIS A 512 -33.71 4.83 -6.62
CA HIS A 512 -33.30 6.20 -6.85
C HIS A 512 -32.52 6.34 -8.16
N SER A 513 -32.49 7.55 -8.73
CA SER A 513 -31.66 7.83 -9.90
C SER A 513 -30.18 7.68 -9.56
N VAL A 514 -29.41 7.03 -10.46
CA VAL A 514 -27.96 6.85 -10.36
C VAL A 514 -27.24 8.16 -9.99
N GLN A 515 -26.49 8.15 -8.89
CA GLN A 515 -25.67 9.26 -8.38
C GLN A 515 -24.16 9.00 -8.50
N SER A 516 -23.73 7.75 -8.66
CA SER A 516 -22.30 7.38 -8.73
C SER A 516 -21.99 6.46 -9.90
N VAL A 517 -20.71 6.37 -10.28
CA VAL A 517 -20.22 5.40 -11.26
C VAL A 517 -20.46 3.97 -10.77
N PHE A 518 -20.24 3.72 -9.48
CA PHE A 518 -20.51 2.43 -8.86
C PHE A 518 -21.95 1.95 -9.08
N GLN A 519 -22.94 2.79 -8.73
CA GLN A 519 -24.37 2.48 -8.94
C GLN A 519 -24.69 2.21 -10.41
N ALA A 520 -24.13 3.01 -11.33
CA ALA A 520 -24.34 2.83 -12.77
C ALA A 520 -23.84 1.46 -13.25
N LEU A 521 -22.67 1.04 -12.79
CA LEU A 521 -22.09 -0.24 -13.18
C LEU A 521 -22.82 -1.43 -12.56
N LEU A 522 -23.28 -1.30 -11.31
CA LEU A 522 -24.14 -2.31 -10.68
C LEU A 522 -25.46 -2.49 -11.45
N GLU A 523 -26.10 -1.38 -11.86
CA GLU A 523 -27.33 -1.43 -12.66
C GLU A 523 -27.11 -2.15 -14.00
N LEU A 524 -26.01 -1.82 -14.68
CA LEU A 524 -25.64 -2.47 -15.94
C LEU A 524 -25.30 -3.95 -15.75
N ALA A 525 -24.59 -4.30 -14.67
CA ALA A 525 -24.23 -5.68 -14.38
C ALA A 525 -25.46 -6.52 -14.05
N HIS A 526 -26.36 -6.02 -13.20
CA HIS A 526 -27.62 -6.67 -12.86
C HIS A 526 -28.48 -6.93 -14.10
N ALA A 527 -28.68 -5.89 -14.92
CA ALA A 527 -29.45 -6.01 -16.16
C ALA A 527 -28.82 -7.00 -17.16
N ALA A 528 -27.50 -7.05 -17.24
CA ALA A 528 -26.79 -7.98 -18.12
C ALA A 528 -26.95 -9.44 -17.67
N GLU A 529 -26.88 -9.74 -16.38
CA GLU A 529 -27.06 -11.10 -15.86
C GLU A 529 -28.52 -11.57 -15.95
N GLN A 530 -29.49 -10.69 -15.66
CA GLN A 530 -30.91 -10.98 -15.87
C GLN A 530 -31.21 -11.29 -17.35
N LYS A 531 -30.63 -10.49 -18.27
CA LYS A 531 -30.76 -10.73 -19.70
C LYS A 531 -30.13 -12.06 -20.10
N ALA A 532 -28.96 -12.41 -19.58
CA ALA A 532 -28.29 -13.66 -19.91
C ALA A 532 -29.10 -14.90 -19.51
N ALA A 533 -29.84 -14.84 -18.39
CA ALA A 533 -30.76 -15.91 -17.99
C ALA A 533 -31.94 -16.03 -18.96
N GLY A 534 -32.56 -14.91 -19.34
CA GLY A 534 -33.65 -14.88 -20.32
C GLY A 534 -33.24 -15.31 -21.73
N ASP A 535 -32.04 -14.93 -22.18
CA ASP A 535 -31.47 -15.33 -23.47
C ASP A 535 -31.17 -16.84 -23.51
N ALA A 536 -30.92 -17.48 -22.36
CA ALA A 536 -30.69 -18.92 -22.27
C ALA A 536 -32.00 -19.73 -22.40
N SER A 537 -33.02 -19.39 -21.60
CA SER A 537 -34.36 -19.99 -21.66
C SER A 537 -35.40 -19.12 -20.95
N SER A 538 -36.63 -19.10 -21.48
CA SER A 538 -37.78 -18.55 -20.74
C SER A 538 -38.33 -19.54 -19.72
N VAL A 539 -39.08 -19.05 -18.73
CA VAL A 539 -39.67 -19.85 -17.64
C VAL A 539 -40.67 -20.87 -18.18
N GLU A 540 -41.44 -20.48 -19.17
CA GLU A 540 -42.47 -21.29 -19.81
C GLU A 540 -41.86 -22.48 -20.58
N GLU A 541 -40.61 -22.35 -21.01
CA GLU A 541 -39.91 -23.34 -21.82
C GLU A 541 -39.17 -24.38 -20.97
N LEU A 542 -38.88 -24.08 -19.70
CA LEU A 542 -38.07 -24.93 -18.83
C LEU A 542 -38.63 -26.35 -18.66
N THR A 543 -39.97 -26.49 -18.51
CA THR A 543 -40.61 -27.81 -18.37
C THR A 543 -40.37 -28.69 -19.58
N GLY A 544 -40.55 -28.13 -20.78
CA GLY A 544 -40.35 -28.88 -22.03
C GLY A 544 -38.88 -29.25 -22.25
N LEU A 545 -37.93 -28.45 -21.75
CA LEU A 545 -36.51 -28.79 -21.76
C LEU A 545 -36.20 -29.90 -20.75
N GLU A 546 -36.73 -29.82 -19.53
CA GLU A 546 -36.54 -30.84 -18.49
C GLU A 546 -37.00 -32.21 -18.98
N GLU A 547 -38.21 -32.30 -19.52
CA GLU A 547 -38.78 -33.54 -20.07
C GLU A 547 -37.88 -34.18 -21.13
N ARG A 548 -37.24 -33.39 -22.00
CA ARG A 548 -36.31 -33.88 -23.04
C ARG A 548 -34.93 -34.22 -22.49
N ALA A 549 -34.49 -33.55 -21.43
CA ALA A 549 -33.16 -33.73 -20.85
C ALA A 549 -33.07 -34.95 -19.91
N VAL A 550 -34.19 -35.44 -19.35
CA VAL A 550 -34.21 -36.53 -18.36
C VAL A 550 -33.42 -37.77 -18.80
N GLU A 551 -33.48 -38.14 -20.09
CA GLU A 551 -32.81 -39.35 -20.61
C GLU A 551 -31.28 -39.27 -20.56
N VAL A 552 -30.72 -38.05 -20.62
CA VAL A 552 -29.27 -37.81 -20.63
C VAL A 552 -28.75 -37.19 -19.32
N ALA A 553 -29.65 -36.67 -18.48
CA ALA A 553 -29.28 -36.00 -17.22
C ALA A 553 -28.78 -36.96 -16.12
N GLY A 554 -29.02 -38.27 -16.25
CA GLY A 554 -28.51 -39.27 -15.30
C GLY A 554 -28.90 -38.97 -13.84
N GLU A 555 -27.90 -38.93 -12.96
CA GLU A 555 -28.09 -38.66 -11.52
C GLU A 555 -28.48 -37.20 -11.22
N LEU A 556 -28.32 -36.27 -12.18
CA LEU A 556 -28.66 -34.85 -12.00
C LEU A 556 -30.15 -34.57 -12.18
N ALA A 557 -30.91 -35.48 -12.80
CA ALA A 557 -32.31 -35.27 -13.14
C ALA A 557 -33.20 -34.82 -11.95
N PRO A 558 -33.11 -35.41 -10.74
CA PRO A 558 -33.91 -34.96 -9.60
C PRO A 558 -33.61 -33.52 -9.18
N ARG A 559 -32.34 -33.12 -9.20
CA ARG A 559 -31.90 -31.76 -8.84
C ARG A 559 -32.37 -30.73 -9.88
N ILE A 560 -32.24 -31.07 -11.16
CA ILE A 560 -32.73 -30.22 -12.27
C ILE A 560 -34.23 -29.99 -12.12
N ARG A 561 -35.01 -31.04 -11.84
CA ARG A 561 -36.45 -30.93 -11.65
C ARG A 561 -36.81 -30.00 -10.49
N GLU A 562 -36.15 -30.14 -9.34
CA GLU A 562 -36.35 -29.25 -8.20
C GLU A 562 -36.11 -27.77 -8.57
N LEU A 563 -35.02 -27.48 -9.27
CA LEU A 563 -34.71 -26.11 -9.70
C LEU A 563 -35.75 -25.56 -10.68
N VAL A 564 -36.19 -26.37 -11.65
CA VAL A 564 -37.22 -25.96 -12.63
C VAL A 564 -38.55 -25.69 -11.92
N GLU A 565 -38.96 -26.55 -10.99
CA GLU A 565 -40.18 -26.34 -10.19
C GLU A 565 -40.10 -25.06 -9.36
N LEU A 566 -38.97 -24.80 -8.70
CA LEU A 566 -38.76 -23.57 -7.93
C LEU A 566 -38.83 -22.32 -8.81
N ALA A 567 -38.21 -22.36 -10.00
CA ALA A 567 -38.22 -21.24 -10.94
C ALA A 567 -39.64 -20.90 -11.43
N GLN A 568 -40.48 -21.91 -11.68
CA GLN A 568 -41.88 -21.70 -12.06
C GLN A 568 -42.68 -20.97 -10.97
N HIS A 569 -42.45 -21.32 -9.69
CA HIS A 569 -43.11 -20.66 -8.56
C HIS A 569 -42.59 -19.24 -8.30
N ALA A 570 -41.37 -18.94 -8.73
CA ALA A 570 -40.68 -17.67 -8.51
C ALA A 570 -40.62 -16.78 -9.77
N ASN A 571 -41.44 -17.06 -10.79
CA ASN A 571 -41.50 -16.29 -12.03
C ASN A 571 -40.14 -16.16 -12.76
N GLY A 572 -39.32 -17.22 -12.70
CA GLY A 572 -38.10 -17.36 -13.50
C GLY A 572 -36.78 -17.05 -12.80
N GLU A 573 -36.81 -16.38 -11.66
CA GLU A 573 -35.62 -16.10 -10.86
C GLU A 573 -35.59 -17.03 -9.66
N LEU A 574 -34.50 -17.80 -9.50
CA LEU A 574 -34.42 -18.76 -8.41
C LEU A 574 -34.34 -18.04 -7.06
N PRO A 575 -35.08 -18.52 -6.03
CA PRO A 575 -35.00 -17.94 -4.69
C PRO A 575 -33.57 -17.99 -4.15
N ARG A 576 -33.11 -16.89 -3.51
CA ARG A 576 -31.75 -16.80 -2.91
C ARG A 576 -31.39 -17.98 -1.98
N ARG A 577 -32.38 -18.59 -1.31
CA ARG A 577 -32.17 -19.77 -0.42
C ARG A 577 -31.59 -21.01 -1.11
N VAL A 578 -31.61 -21.09 -2.44
CA VAL A 578 -31.01 -22.20 -3.18
C VAL A 578 -29.48 -22.16 -3.07
N GLY A 579 -28.89 -20.97 -2.91
CA GLY A 579 -27.45 -20.75 -2.75
C GLY A 579 -26.67 -20.86 -4.06
N ALA A 580 -25.64 -20.01 -4.22
CA ALA A 580 -24.81 -20.00 -5.42
C ALA A 580 -24.01 -21.30 -5.61
N GLU A 581 -23.52 -21.90 -4.52
CA GLU A 581 -22.72 -23.13 -4.53
C GLU A 581 -23.50 -24.32 -5.12
N HIS A 582 -24.74 -24.52 -4.68
CA HIS A 582 -25.59 -25.60 -5.20
C HIS A 582 -25.86 -25.45 -6.70
N LEU A 583 -26.10 -24.22 -7.16
CA LEU A 583 -26.30 -23.94 -8.59
C LEU A 583 -25.02 -24.21 -9.39
N ASN A 584 -23.86 -23.88 -8.83
CA ASN A 584 -22.58 -24.17 -9.46
C ASN A 584 -22.33 -25.67 -9.58
N GLU A 585 -22.61 -26.44 -8.53
CA GLU A 585 -22.48 -27.91 -8.55
C GLU A 585 -23.30 -28.54 -9.67
N VAL A 586 -24.58 -28.15 -9.80
CA VAL A 586 -25.47 -28.68 -10.84
C VAL A 586 -25.01 -28.23 -12.22
N ALA A 587 -24.67 -26.95 -12.41
CA ALA A 587 -24.20 -26.43 -13.68
C ALA A 587 -22.87 -27.07 -14.14
N SER A 588 -21.96 -27.33 -13.19
CA SER A 588 -20.68 -28.00 -13.44
C SER A 588 -20.89 -29.48 -13.77
N GLY A 589 -21.78 -30.16 -13.05
CA GLY A 589 -22.16 -31.54 -13.37
C GLY A 589 -22.73 -31.67 -14.78
N ILE A 590 -23.63 -30.75 -15.17
CA ILE A 590 -24.16 -30.72 -16.55
C ILE A 590 -23.04 -30.49 -17.57
N ALA A 591 -22.13 -29.54 -17.29
CA ALA A 591 -21.01 -29.27 -18.19
C ALA A 591 -20.04 -30.45 -18.33
N GLN A 592 -19.92 -31.32 -17.32
CA GLN A 592 -19.15 -32.56 -17.43
C GLN A 592 -19.80 -33.59 -18.36
N GLU A 593 -21.15 -33.66 -18.38
CA GLU A 593 -21.91 -34.59 -19.22
C GLU A 593 -21.99 -34.16 -20.69
N VAL A 594 -22.28 -32.88 -20.96
CA VAL A 594 -22.57 -32.39 -22.33
C VAL A 594 -21.66 -31.26 -22.80
N GLY A 595 -20.70 -30.83 -21.97
CA GLY A 595 -19.85 -29.68 -22.24
C GLY A 595 -20.50 -28.35 -21.86
N GLU A 596 -19.65 -27.33 -21.72
CA GLU A 596 -20.10 -25.97 -21.43
C GLU A 596 -20.95 -25.39 -22.56
N SER A 597 -22.14 -24.93 -22.21
CA SER A 597 -23.17 -24.49 -23.15
C SER A 597 -23.46 -23.01 -22.98
N GLY A 598 -23.50 -22.27 -24.09
CA GLY A 598 -23.74 -20.84 -24.07
C GLY A 598 -23.79 -20.20 -25.47
N PRO A 599 -23.50 -18.90 -25.56
CA PRO A 599 -23.50 -18.15 -26.82
C PRO A 599 -22.65 -18.76 -27.95
N SER A 600 -21.55 -19.44 -27.61
CA SER A 600 -20.64 -20.04 -28.61
C SER A 600 -21.26 -21.30 -29.23
N LEU A 601 -21.86 -22.15 -28.40
CA LEU A 601 -22.63 -23.31 -28.88
C LEU A 601 -23.81 -22.86 -29.75
N LEU A 602 -24.58 -21.87 -29.28
CA LEU A 602 -25.70 -21.32 -30.04
C LEU A 602 -25.26 -20.79 -31.41
N ALA A 603 -24.13 -20.08 -31.46
CA ALA A 603 -23.57 -19.55 -32.68
C ALA A 603 -23.11 -20.66 -33.66
N THR A 604 -22.83 -21.86 -33.17
CA THR A 604 -22.50 -23.03 -34.02
C THR A 604 -23.75 -23.59 -34.70
N HIS A 605 -24.89 -23.62 -34.01
CA HIS A 605 -26.16 -24.08 -34.58
C HIS A 605 -26.87 -23.00 -35.42
N GLN A 606 -26.77 -21.74 -35.00
CA GLN A 606 -27.37 -20.58 -35.66
C GLN A 606 -26.28 -19.54 -35.97
N PRO A 607 -25.51 -19.72 -37.06
CA PRO A 607 -24.35 -18.88 -37.37
C PRO A 607 -24.74 -17.45 -37.78
N LEU A 608 -25.94 -17.26 -38.35
CA LEU A 608 -26.44 -15.96 -38.77
C LEU A 608 -26.98 -15.16 -37.57
N ALA A 609 -26.22 -14.17 -37.11
CA ALA A 609 -26.59 -13.34 -35.95
C ALA A 609 -27.97 -12.64 -36.08
N ALA A 610 -28.42 -12.34 -37.31
CA ALA A 610 -29.69 -11.65 -37.54
C ALA A 610 -30.94 -12.51 -37.27
N VAL A 611 -30.80 -13.83 -37.21
CA VAL A 611 -31.90 -14.79 -36.99
C VAL A 611 -31.62 -15.70 -35.79
N ARG A 612 -30.62 -15.37 -34.98
CA ARG A 612 -30.24 -16.16 -33.82
C ARG A 612 -31.27 -15.95 -32.70
N GLY A 613 -31.90 -17.03 -32.29
CA GLY A 613 -32.82 -17.12 -31.16
C GLY A 613 -32.11 -17.57 -29.89
N SER A 614 -32.60 -18.65 -29.26
CA SER A 614 -32.01 -19.23 -28.04
C SER A 614 -31.62 -20.70 -28.20
N LEU A 615 -30.80 -21.23 -27.29
CA LEU A 615 -30.51 -22.67 -27.25
C LEU A 615 -31.77 -23.49 -26.95
N SER A 616 -32.67 -22.95 -26.12
CA SER A 616 -33.99 -23.54 -25.86
C SER A 616 -34.79 -23.75 -27.15
N GLU A 617 -34.84 -22.76 -28.04
CA GLU A 617 -35.53 -22.87 -29.32
C GLU A 617 -34.92 -23.95 -30.22
N VAL A 618 -33.58 -23.99 -30.32
CA VAL A 618 -32.88 -25.02 -31.10
C VAL A 618 -33.17 -26.42 -30.53
N ALA A 619 -33.07 -26.57 -29.21
CA ALA A 619 -33.31 -27.83 -28.52
C ALA A 619 -34.77 -28.31 -28.63
N ARG A 620 -35.72 -27.42 -28.93
CA ARG A 620 -37.15 -27.71 -29.10
C ARG A 620 -37.60 -27.87 -30.56
N ASP A 621 -36.69 -27.74 -31.52
CA ASP A 621 -37.01 -27.92 -32.94
C ASP A 621 -37.59 -29.34 -33.18
N PRO A 622 -38.84 -29.45 -33.68
CA PRO A 622 -39.45 -30.75 -33.97
C PRO A 622 -38.75 -31.52 -35.11
N ALA A 623 -37.93 -30.84 -35.93
CA ALA A 623 -37.13 -31.49 -36.97
C ALA A 623 -35.89 -32.22 -36.41
N LEU A 624 -35.48 -31.92 -35.17
CA LEU A 624 -34.29 -32.49 -34.56
C LEU A 624 -34.58 -33.89 -33.98
N ALA A 625 -33.71 -34.86 -34.26
CA ALA A 625 -33.85 -36.21 -33.72
C ALA A 625 -33.70 -36.20 -32.18
N ALA A 626 -34.42 -37.09 -31.49
CA ALA A 626 -34.43 -37.13 -30.02
C ALA A 626 -33.01 -37.27 -29.42
N ALA A 627 -32.15 -38.08 -30.05
CA ALA A 627 -30.76 -38.28 -29.63
C ALA A 627 -29.87 -37.03 -29.75
N GLU A 628 -30.22 -36.10 -30.64
CA GLU A 628 -29.53 -34.81 -30.81
C GLU A 628 -30.16 -33.72 -29.93
N ALA A 629 -31.48 -33.78 -29.75
CA ALA A 629 -32.24 -32.81 -28.97
C ALA A 629 -32.01 -32.93 -27.46
N ALA A 630 -31.86 -34.15 -26.94
CA ALA A 630 -31.70 -34.36 -25.50
C ALA A 630 -30.42 -33.71 -24.93
N PRO A 631 -29.22 -33.88 -25.52
CA PRO A 631 -28.02 -33.17 -25.08
C PRO A 631 -28.13 -31.64 -25.20
N LEU A 632 -28.78 -31.13 -26.25
CA LEU A 632 -29.00 -29.69 -26.42
C LEU A 632 -29.98 -29.12 -25.40
N ALA A 633 -31.02 -29.88 -25.03
CA ALA A 633 -31.94 -29.50 -23.98
C ALA A 633 -31.25 -29.46 -22.62
N LEU A 634 -30.42 -30.48 -22.31
CA LEU A 634 -29.60 -30.50 -21.11
C LEU A 634 -28.58 -29.36 -21.09
N GLY A 635 -27.94 -29.05 -22.21
CA GLY A 635 -27.03 -27.91 -22.37
C GLY A 635 -27.73 -26.55 -22.21
N ALA A 636 -28.95 -26.39 -22.74
CA ALA A 636 -29.76 -25.18 -22.56
C ALA A 636 -30.14 -24.98 -21.08
N LEU A 637 -30.53 -26.05 -20.38
CA LEU A 637 -30.76 -26.02 -18.93
C LEU A 637 -29.46 -25.68 -18.17
N GLY A 638 -28.33 -26.26 -18.54
CA GLY A 638 -27.03 -25.93 -17.95
C GLY A 638 -26.67 -24.45 -18.13
N ALA A 639 -26.88 -23.89 -19.32
CA ALA A 639 -26.66 -22.47 -19.60
C ALA A 639 -27.57 -21.55 -18.75
N TRP A 640 -28.85 -21.93 -18.60
CA TRP A 640 -29.81 -21.21 -17.76
C TRP A 640 -29.44 -21.30 -16.27
N ILE A 641 -29.17 -22.50 -15.73
CA ILE A 641 -28.74 -22.70 -14.33
C ILE A 641 -27.47 -21.91 -14.06
N ARG A 642 -26.52 -21.89 -15.00
CA ARG A 642 -25.30 -21.11 -14.87
C ARG A 642 -25.56 -19.61 -14.85
N ALA A 643 -26.52 -19.12 -15.61
CA ALA A 643 -26.93 -17.71 -15.54
C ALA A 643 -27.58 -17.39 -14.18
N GLN A 644 -28.42 -18.27 -13.66
CA GLN A 644 -28.98 -18.14 -12.30
C GLN A 644 -27.89 -18.17 -11.22
N HIS A 645 -26.90 -19.03 -11.37
CA HIS A 645 -25.72 -19.07 -10.49
C HIS A 645 -24.99 -17.72 -10.48
N ARG A 646 -24.70 -17.13 -11.65
CA ARG A 646 -24.05 -15.80 -11.72
C ARG A 646 -24.88 -14.70 -11.08
N LEU A 647 -26.20 -14.76 -11.21
CA LEU A 647 -27.11 -13.82 -10.56
C LEU A 647 -27.13 -13.99 -9.04
N ALA A 648 -27.09 -15.23 -8.55
CA ALA A 648 -26.94 -15.52 -7.12
C ALA A 648 -25.60 -14.98 -6.58
N GLU A 649 -24.48 -15.24 -7.26
CA GLU A 649 -23.18 -14.69 -6.87
C GLU A 649 -23.13 -13.16 -6.91
N PHE A 650 -23.84 -12.53 -7.86
CA PHE A 650 -23.98 -11.08 -7.90
C PHE A 650 -24.65 -10.56 -6.63
N TYR A 651 -25.71 -11.20 -6.15
CA TYR A 651 -26.37 -10.81 -4.90
C TYR A 651 -25.50 -11.10 -3.67
N ASP A 652 -24.82 -12.25 -3.59
CA ASP A 652 -23.90 -12.56 -2.50
C ASP A 652 -22.77 -11.52 -2.42
N ALA A 653 -22.25 -11.09 -3.58
CA ALA A 653 -21.26 -10.02 -3.66
C ALA A 653 -21.81 -8.66 -3.21
N LEU A 654 -23.08 -8.36 -3.49
CA LEU A 654 -23.71 -7.13 -3.02
C LEU A 654 -23.86 -7.10 -1.48
N GLU A 655 -24.14 -8.25 -0.85
CA GLU A 655 -24.20 -8.36 0.60
C GLU A 655 -22.83 -8.05 1.24
N GLU A 656 -21.74 -8.55 0.66
CA GLU A 656 -20.38 -8.23 1.10
C GLU A 656 -20.05 -6.74 0.93
N LEU A 657 -20.36 -6.17 -0.25
CA LEU A 657 -20.10 -4.76 -0.54
C LEU A 657 -20.95 -3.82 0.32
N ALA A 658 -22.11 -4.26 0.81
CA ALA A 658 -22.92 -3.48 1.73
C ALA A 658 -22.28 -3.31 3.13
N ALA A 659 -21.33 -4.17 3.50
CA ALA A 659 -20.61 -4.11 4.78
C ALA A 659 -19.41 -3.16 4.77
N THR A 660 -19.01 -2.66 3.60
CA THR A 660 -17.80 -1.82 3.43
C THR A 660 -18.04 -0.34 3.73
N SER A 661 -16.96 0.41 4.00
CA SER A 661 -16.98 1.87 4.07
C SER A 661 -17.04 2.52 2.67
N GLU A 662 -17.36 3.81 2.61
CA GLU A 662 -17.38 4.54 1.32
C GLU A 662 -16.00 4.58 0.64
N ASP A 663 -14.93 4.76 1.43
CA ASP A 663 -13.57 4.80 0.89
C ASP A 663 -13.10 3.42 0.40
N GLU A 664 -13.45 2.35 1.13
CA GLU A 664 -13.23 0.97 0.67
C GLU A 664 -13.92 0.71 -0.67
N ARG A 665 -15.20 1.08 -0.83
CA ARG A 665 -15.90 0.94 -2.12
C ARG A 665 -15.23 1.73 -3.23
N ARG A 666 -14.72 2.93 -2.94
CA ARG A 666 -14.02 3.77 -3.91
C ARG A 666 -12.76 3.06 -4.41
N ILE A 667 -11.97 2.51 -3.49
CA ILE A 667 -10.76 1.73 -3.79
C ILE A 667 -11.12 0.48 -4.60
N LEU A 668 -12.10 -0.30 -4.14
CA LEU A 668 -12.58 -1.52 -4.81
C LEU A 668 -13.05 -1.26 -6.25
N LEU A 669 -13.84 -0.20 -6.45
CA LEU A 669 -14.26 0.20 -7.79
C LEU A 669 -13.07 0.56 -8.68
N ALA A 670 -12.14 1.38 -8.16
CA ALA A 670 -10.96 1.78 -8.93
C ALA A 670 -10.12 0.56 -9.34
N GLU A 671 -9.93 -0.40 -8.44
CA GLU A 671 -9.20 -1.65 -8.73
C GLU A 671 -9.84 -2.47 -9.86
N VAL A 672 -11.17 -2.63 -9.85
CA VAL A 672 -11.88 -3.34 -10.94
C VAL A 672 -11.68 -2.63 -12.27
N LEU A 673 -11.77 -1.29 -12.29
CA LEU A 673 -11.57 -0.49 -13.49
C LEU A 673 -10.11 -0.57 -13.98
N ASP A 674 -9.14 -0.52 -13.07
CA ASP A 674 -7.72 -0.56 -13.39
C ASP A 674 -7.29 -1.92 -13.96
N THR A 675 -7.77 -3.02 -13.37
CA THR A 675 -7.59 -4.40 -13.86
C THR A 675 -8.31 -4.67 -15.18
N SER A 676 -9.33 -3.87 -15.50
CA SER A 676 -10.03 -3.92 -16.79
C SER A 676 -9.45 -2.97 -17.84
N SER A 677 -8.46 -2.17 -17.48
CA SER A 677 -7.93 -1.09 -18.32
C SER A 677 -6.45 -1.27 -18.64
N HIS A 678 -5.59 -1.29 -17.62
CA HIS A 678 -4.14 -1.16 -17.82
C HIS A 678 -3.26 -1.97 -16.86
N ARG A 679 -3.82 -2.55 -15.78
CA ARG A 679 -3.08 -3.39 -14.81
C ARG A 679 -2.81 -4.81 -15.35
N LEU A 680 -2.02 -4.90 -16.42
CA LEU A 680 -1.57 -6.19 -16.98
C LEU A 680 -0.79 -7.03 -15.96
N ASP A 681 -0.07 -6.37 -15.05
CA ASP A 681 0.66 -7.00 -13.95
C ASP A 681 -0.25 -7.82 -13.01
N ALA A 682 -1.48 -7.37 -12.77
CA ALA A 682 -2.45 -8.11 -11.94
C ALA A 682 -2.86 -9.43 -12.61
N TRP A 683 -3.01 -9.44 -13.94
CA TRP A 683 -3.30 -10.65 -14.70
C TRP A 683 -2.14 -11.64 -14.73
N ILE A 684 -0.91 -11.15 -14.87
CA ILE A 684 0.29 -11.98 -14.82
C ILE A 684 0.43 -12.61 -13.42
N THR A 685 0.23 -11.80 -12.38
CA THR A 685 0.25 -12.26 -10.98
C THR A 685 -0.87 -13.26 -10.69
N ALA A 686 -2.07 -13.08 -11.26
CA ALA A 686 -3.21 -13.98 -11.06
C ALA A 686 -2.90 -15.43 -11.46
N VAL A 687 -2.21 -15.63 -12.59
CA VAL A 687 -1.77 -16.96 -13.05
C VAL A 687 -0.80 -17.60 -12.05
N VAL A 688 0.06 -16.79 -11.41
CA VAL A 688 0.98 -17.25 -10.36
C VAL A 688 0.25 -17.54 -9.06
N SER A 689 -0.68 -16.67 -8.65
CA SER A 689 -1.49 -16.84 -7.44
C SER A 689 -2.32 -18.12 -7.51
N ARG A 690 -3.01 -18.37 -8.63
CA ARG A 690 -3.75 -19.61 -8.85
C ARG A 690 -2.87 -20.86 -8.70
N ARG A 691 -1.59 -20.78 -9.09
CA ARG A 691 -0.64 -21.88 -8.91
C ARG A 691 -0.17 -22.02 -7.46
N LEU A 692 0.03 -20.91 -6.76
CA LEU A 692 0.33 -20.89 -5.34
C LEU A 692 -0.82 -21.52 -4.53
N ASP A 693 -2.07 -21.19 -4.85
CA ASP A 693 -3.23 -21.75 -4.15
C ASP A 693 -3.33 -23.26 -4.37
N ALA A 694 -3.19 -23.72 -5.62
CA ALA A 694 -3.15 -25.16 -5.91
C ALA A 694 -1.97 -25.89 -5.25
N GLN A 695 -0.83 -25.19 -5.06
CA GLN A 695 0.31 -25.73 -4.32
C GLN A 695 0.02 -25.85 -2.83
N ARG A 696 -0.68 -24.85 -2.25
CA ARG A 696 -1.13 -24.87 -0.85
C ARG A 696 -2.26 -25.85 -0.58
N ASP A 697 -3.14 -26.11 -1.54
CA ASP A 697 -4.12 -27.19 -1.44
C ASP A 697 -3.46 -28.57 -1.34
N ALA A 698 -2.37 -28.78 -2.09
CA ALA A 698 -1.62 -30.02 -2.06
C ALA A 698 -0.71 -30.15 -0.82
N ARG A 699 -0.11 -29.05 -0.38
CA ARG A 699 0.78 -28.98 0.79
C ARG A 699 0.55 -27.68 1.56
N PRO A 700 -0.32 -27.70 2.58
CA PRO A 700 -0.68 -26.50 3.34
C PRO A 700 0.52 -25.86 4.05
N ASP A 701 1.33 -26.67 4.71
CA ASP A 701 2.37 -26.20 5.64
C ASP A 701 3.79 -26.23 5.04
N GLY A 702 4.64 -25.34 5.54
CA GLY A 702 6.05 -25.25 5.20
C GLY A 702 6.37 -24.23 4.10
N ALA A 703 7.58 -23.70 4.11
CA ALA A 703 8.11 -22.81 3.08
C ALA A 703 9.63 -22.90 3.05
N THR A 704 10.25 -22.51 1.94
CA THR A 704 11.69 -22.22 1.92
C THR A 704 11.91 -20.72 2.04
N ILE A 705 13.07 -20.30 2.56
CA ILE A 705 13.40 -18.88 2.69
C ILE A 705 14.67 -18.56 1.91
N GLY A 706 14.67 -17.40 1.28
CA GLY A 706 15.87 -16.78 0.73
C GLY A 706 15.86 -15.28 0.94
N ALA A 707 16.88 -14.62 0.42
CA ALA A 707 16.96 -13.17 0.44
C ALA A 707 17.37 -12.62 -0.93
N TYR A 708 16.98 -11.39 -1.24
CA TYR A 708 17.25 -10.76 -2.52
C TYR A 708 17.44 -9.24 -2.43
N GLY A 709 18.23 -8.69 -3.35
CA GLY A 709 18.32 -7.26 -3.60
C GLY A 709 18.80 -7.01 -5.02
N TRP A 710 18.44 -5.88 -5.62
CA TRP A 710 18.92 -5.52 -6.95
C TRP A 710 19.13 -4.02 -7.11
N VAL A 711 19.98 -3.67 -8.06
CA VAL A 711 20.20 -2.29 -8.53
C VAL A 711 20.39 -2.33 -10.04
N GLU A 712 19.82 -1.36 -10.77
CA GLU A 712 19.96 -1.24 -12.22
C GLU A 712 20.71 0.05 -12.59
N ASP A 713 21.24 0.10 -13.81
CA ASP A 713 21.85 1.30 -14.41
C ASP A 713 22.97 1.95 -13.58
N LEU A 714 23.82 1.12 -12.97
CA LEU A 714 24.97 1.55 -12.18
C LEU A 714 26.09 2.07 -13.09
N VAL A 715 26.38 3.37 -13.00
CA VAL A 715 27.46 4.01 -13.74
C VAL A 715 28.61 4.41 -12.81
N GLN A 716 29.84 4.29 -13.29
CA GLN A 716 31.01 4.84 -12.60
C GLN A 716 30.92 6.37 -12.65
N GLY A 717 30.52 6.99 -11.54
CA GLY A 717 30.45 8.45 -11.48
C GLY A 717 31.85 9.07 -11.63
N SER A 718 31.99 10.07 -12.51
CA SER A 718 32.91 11.17 -12.18
C SER A 718 32.38 11.80 -10.90
N ALA A 719 33.26 12.29 -10.03
CA ALA A 719 32.86 13.14 -8.92
C ALA A 719 32.23 14.43 -9.48
N THR A 720 31.00 14.35 -9.99
CA THR A 720 30.19 15.53 -10.21
C THR A 720 30.03 16.11 -8.83
N THR A 721 30.61 17.28 -8.62
CA THR A 721 30.12 18.23 -7.62
C THR A 721 28.65 18.47 -7.95
N ARG A 722 27.77 17.55 -7.52
CA ARG A 722 26.32 17.74 -7.54
C ARG A 722 26.08 18.86 -6.55
N ASN A 723 26.06 20.09 -7.05
CA ASN A 723 25.72 21.26 -6.26
C ASN A 723 24.34 20.98 -5.63
N GLY A 724 24.33 20.76 -4.30
CA GLY A 724 23.12 20.52 -3.52
C GLY A 724 22.94 19.14 -2.87
N GLY A 725 23.90 18.21 -2.94
CA GLY A 725 23.90 16.96 -2.14
C GLY A 725 22.71 16.01 -2.34
N TYR A 726 22.63 14.98 -1.48
CA TYR A 726 21.49 14.05 -1.38
C TYR A 726 20.53 14.52 -0.28
N LEU A 727 19.22 14.48 -0.56
CA LEU A 727 18.17 14.72 0.43
C LEU A 727 17.45 13.40 0.68
N HIS A 728 17.72 12.80 1.84
CA HIS A 728 16.95 11.67 2.34
C HIS A 728 15.58 12.19 2.79
N ALA A 729 14.54 11.70 2.13
CA ALA A 729 13.16 12.00 2.49
C ALA A 729 12.46 10.68 2.89
N PRO A 730 11.90 10.59 4.10
CA PRO A 730 11.26 9.37 4.60
C PRO A 730 9.95 8.99 3.87
N SER A 731 9.44 9.83 2.97
CA SER A 731 8.22 9.56 2.21
C SER A 731 8.21 10.26 0.85
N PRO A 732 7.40 9.81 -0.12
CA PRO A 732 7.24 10.47 -1.42
C PRO A 732 6.72 11.92 -1.32
N ALA A 733 5.88 12.23 -0.32
CA ALA A 733 5.41 13.59 -0.07
C ALA A 733 6.55 14.50 0.43
N GLN A 734 7.37 14.01 1.34
CA GLN A 734 8.57 14.74 1.80
C GLN A 734 9.62 14.83 0.69
N ALA A 735 9.74 13.81 -0.18
CA ALA A 735 10.63 13.83 -1.33
C ALA A 735 10.18 14.89 -2.35
N ARG A 736 8.87 15.00 -2.58
CA ARG A 736 8.26 16.09 -3.37
C ARG A 736 8.56 17.46 -2.77
N THR A 737 8.23 17.67 -1.50
CA THR A 737 8.45 18.95 -0.82
C THR A 737 9.94 19.31 -0.78
N ALA A 738 10.80 18.36 -0.44
CA ALA A 738 12.25 18.54 -0.45
C ALA A 738 12.76 18.82 -1.88
N GLY A 739 12.23 18.15 -2.89
CA GLY A 739 12.53 18.37 -4.30
C GLY A 739 12.15 19.78 -4.76
N ILE A 740 10.95 20.25 -4.39
CA ILE A 740 10.45 21.61 -4.69
C ILE A 740 11.33 22.66 -3.99
N LEU A 741 11.59 22.50 -2.69
CA LEU A 741 12.42 23.43 -1.92
C LEU A 741 13.87 23.45 -2.41
N ARG A 742 14.40 22.29 -2.81
CA ARG A 742 15.74 22.15 -3.41
C ARG A 742 15.79 22.83 -4.78
N SER A 743 14.79 22.64 -5.63
CA SER A 743 14.70 23.30 -6.94
C SER A 743 14.65 24.82 -6.77
N ALA A 744 13.83 25.31 -5.84
CA ALA A 744 13.77 26.73 -5.48
C ALA A 744 15.11 27.25 -4.94
N HIS A 745 15.80 26.48 -4.09
CA HIS A 745 17.12 26.83 -3.57
C HIS A 745 18.17 26.97 -4.68
N LEU A 746 18.28 25.98 -5.56
CA LEU A 746 19.28 25.96 -6.63
C LEU A 746 19.03 27.09 -7.64
N THR A 747 17.76 27.37 -7.95
CA THR A 747 17.36 28.42 -8.89
C THR A 747 17.65 29.83 -8.36
N HIS A 748 17.42 30.06 -7.05
CA HIS A 748 17.56 31.38 -6.44
C HIS A 748 18.89 31.59 -5.69
N ASN A 749 19.78 30.59 -5.65
CA ASN A 749 21.11 30.68 -5.03
C ASN A 749 22.23 30.06 -5.91
N PRO A 750 22.38 30.47 -7.17
CA PRO A 750 23.31 29.84 -8.13
C PRO A 750 24.79 30.00 -7.77
N ALA A 751 25.13 30.95 -6.88
CA ALA A 751 26.51 31.22 -6.43
C ALA A 751 26.90 30.49 -5.13
N GLY A 752 26.01 29.68 -4.53
CA GLY A 752 26.31 28.91 -3.31
C GLY A 752 26.50 29.73 -2.03
N ALA A 753 26.10 31.01 -2.01
CA ALA A 753 26.38 31.94 -0.91
C ALA A 753 25.54 31.71 0.36
N GLY A 754 24.73 30.64 0.45
CA GLY A 754 24.01 30.23 1.66
C GLY A 754 22.97 31.21 2.26
N GLN A 755 22.73 32.38 1.69
CA GLN A 755 21.94 33.46 2.30
C GLN A 755 20.60 33.79 1.60
N GLY A 756 20.11 32.92 0.72
CA GLY A 756 18.84 33.13 0.00
C GLY A 756 17.58 32.82 0.84
N ALA A 757 16.42 33.34 0.44
CA ALA A 757 15.13 33.10 1.11
C ALA A 757 14.75 31.61 1.23
N PHE A 758 15.28 30.78 0.33
CA PHE A 758 15.10 29.32 0.25
C PHE A 758 16.30 28.53 0.80
N ALA A 759 17.25 29.16 1.51
CA ALA A 759 18.28 28.46 2.29
C ALA A 759 17.68 27.98 3.64
N ILE A 760 16.78 27.00 3.56
CA ILE A 760 16.06 26.45 4.71
C ILE A 760 16.84 25.23 5.22
N ASP A 761 17.18 25.23 6.51
CA ASP A 761 17.78 24.08 7.19
C ASP A 761 16.77 23.50 8.20
N LEU A 762 16.35 22.27 7.90
CA LEU A 762 15.38 21.46 8.64
C LEU A 762 16.04 20.23 9.28
N THR A 763 17.27 20.37 9.77
CA THR A 763 17.91 19.32 10.57
C THR A 763 17.02 18.90 11.75
N SER A 764 17.02 17.61 12.09
CA SER A 764 16.14 17.04 13.11
C SER A 764 16.29 17.73 14.47
N ALA A 765 17.49 18.18 14.83
CA ALA A 765 17.75 18.94 16.05
C ALA A 765 17.04 20.31 16.06
N ARG A 766 17.03 21.00 14.91
CA ARG A 766 16.35 22.29 14.74
C ARG A 766 14.84 22.13 14.72
N VAL A 767 14.31 21.10 14.05
CA VAL A 767 12.87 20.82 14.04
C VAL A 767 12.37 20.47 15.44
N ARG A 768 13.07 19.59 16.17
CA ARG A 768 12.73 19.29 17.58
C ARG A 768 12.76 20.53 18.47
N THR A 769 13.79 21.37 18.32
CA THR A 769 13.89 22.65 19.04
C THR A 769 12.71 23.56 18.72
N ALA A 770 12.36 23.71 17.43
CA ALA A 770 11.27 24.56 17.01
C ALA A 770 9.91 24.05 17.48
N MET A 771 9.69 22.73 17.46
CA MET A 771 8.47 22.10 17.96
C MET A 771 8.34 22.22 19.48
N SER A 772 9.41 21.99 20.25
CA SER A 772 9.40 22.16 21.70
C SER A 772 9.08 23.62 22.11
N LEU A 773 9.64 24.59 21.39
CA LEU A 773 9.29 26.00 21.60
C LEU A 773 7.84 26.31 21.22
N ALA A 774 7.33 25.75 20.11
CA ALA A 774 5.95 25.93 19.69
C ALA A 774 4.95 25.30 20.67
N GLU A 775 5.27 24.13 21.22
CA GLU A 775 4.47 23.45 22.25
C GLU A 775 4.44 24.27 23.54
N GLY A 776 5.57 24.79 24.01
CA GLY A 776 5.62 25.69 25.16
C GLY A 776 4.77 26.96 24.95
N ILE A 777 4.78 27.54 23.74
CA ILE A 777 3.93 28.68 23.38
C ILE A 777 2.44 28.28 23.39
N ALA A 778 2.11 27.11 22.83
CA ALA A 778 0.74 26.60 22.82
C ALA A 778 0.19 26.36 24.24
N GLN A 779 1.07 26.03 25.20
CA GLN A 779 0.76 25.90 26.62
C GLN A 779 0.73 27.26 27.36
N GLY A 780 0.78 28.38 26.64
CA GLY A 780 0.64 29.73 27.20
C GLY A 780 1.93 30.35 27.73
N GLN A 781 3.10 29.71 27.54
CA GLN A 781 4.38 30.29 27.92
C GLN A 781 4.85 31.32 26.89
N GLN A 782 5.50 32.39 27.36
CA GLN A 782 6.05 33.40 26.46
C GLN A 782 7.34 32.90 25.81
N LEU A 783 7.53 33.16 24.51
CA LEU A 783 8.76 32.78 23.79
C LEU A 783 10.03 33.33 24.47
N GLY A 784 9.96 34.56 25.02
CA GLY A 784 11.05 35.15 25.80
C GLY A 784 11.45 34.30 27.00
N ALA A 785 10.49 33.73 27.72
CA ALA A 785 10.73 32.88 28.88
C ALA A 785 11.36 31.53 28.46
N LEU A 786 10.81 30.89 27.42
CA LEU A 786 11.31 29.62 26.91
C LEU A 786 12.76 29.70 26.42
N LEU A 787 13.10 30.77 25.70
CA LEU A 787 14.47 31.04 25.27
C LEU A 787 15.38 31.40 26.46
N GLY A 788 14.83 32.12 27.44
CA GLY A 788 15.49 32.43 28.71
C GLY A 788 15.90 31.20 29.51
N TYR A 789 15.00 30.21 29.65
CA TYR A 789 15.30 28.98 30.39
C TYR A 789 16.45 28.21 29.76
N ARG A 790 16.53 28.19 28.43
CA ARG A 790 17.65 27.55 27.73
C ARG A 790 18.96 28.29 27.98
N PHE A 791 18.94 29.61 27.91
CA PHE A 791 20.10 30.44 28.20
C PHE A 791 20.63 30.24 29.62
N GLU A 792 19.75 30.33 30.62
CA GLU A 792 20.15 30.17 32.02
C GLU A 792 20.59 28.75 32.35
N ARG A 793 19.93 27.74 31.76
CA ARG A 793 20.36 26.35 31.89
C ARG A 793 21.77 26.14 31.36
N HIS A 794 22.10 26.73 30.21
CA HIS A 794 23.45 26.66 29.65
C HIS A 794 24.49 27.26 30.61
N LEU A 795 24.18 28.42 31.21
CA LEU A 795 25.07 29.04 32.21
C LEU A 795 25.21 28.17 33.47
N HIS A 796 24.12 27.57 33.95
CA HIS A 796 24.14 26.69 35.11
C HIS A 796 24.98 25.43 34.88
N GLU A 797 24.82 24.77 33.72
CA GLU A 797 25.57 23.57 33.34
C GLU A 797 27.09 23.82 33.20
N HIS A 798 27.50 25.09 33.05
CA HIS A 798 28.90 25.51 32.94
C HIS A 798 29.40 26.29 34.17
N GLU A 799 28.69 26.23 35.31
CA GLU A 799 29.06 26.88 36.58
C GLU A 799 29.18 28.42 36.51
N LEU A 800 28.41 29.04 35.60
CA LEU A 800 28.37 30.49 35.35
C LEU A 800 27.16 31.19 36.00
N ASP A 801 26.57 30.57 37.02
CA ASP A 801 25.38 31.06 37.74
C ASP A 801 25.52 32.48 38.28
N ARG A 802 26.74 32.89 38.63
CA ARG A 802 27.06 34.24 39.12
C ARG A 802 26.59 35.35 38.17
N PHE A 803 26.55 35.09 36.85
CA PHE A 803 26.16 36.08 35.85
C PHE A 803 24.64 36.16 35.62
N VAL A 804 23.85 35.18 36.05
CA VAL A 804 22.42 35.06 35.72
C VAL A 804 21.62 36.29 36.16
N LEU A 805 21.82 36.75 37.41
CA LEU A 805 21.10 37.91 37.94
C LEU A 805 21.44 39.21 37.21
N SER A 806 22.71 39.42 36.85
CA SER A 806 23.15 40.58 36.06
C SER A 806 22.54 40.58 34.66
N ILE A 807 22.38 39.40 34.05
CA ILE A 807 21.77 39.26 32.73
C ILE A 807 20.24 39.42 32.79
N ARG A 808 19.58 38.90 33.84
CA ARG A 808 18.16 39.17 34.11
C ARG A 808 17.86 40.66 34.26
N ALA A 809 18.75 41.41 34.92
CA ALA A 809 18.61 42.85 35.04
C ALA A 809 18.74 43.59 33.69
N MET A 810 19.56 43.08 32.76
CA MET A 810 19.69 43.66 31.41
C MET A 810 18.50 43.33 30.50
N ALA A 811 17.97 42.11 30.60
CA ALA A 811 16.85 41.64 29.80
C ALA A 811 15.73 41.05 30.69
N PRO A 812 15.01 41.90 31.45
CA PRO A 812 13.99 41.41 32.38
C PRO A 812 12.76 40.93 31.63
N LEU A 813 12.24 39.76 32.05
CA LEU A 813 10.97 39.23 31.55
C LEU A 813 9.80 39.98 32.22
N VAL A 814 9.14 40.82 31.43
CA VAL A 814 7.99 41.61 31.88
C VAL A 814 6.71 40.79 31.67
N ALA A 815 6.12 40.30 32.76
CA ALA A 815 4.81 39.66 32.72
C ALA A 815 3.71 40.68 32.30
N GLY A 816 2.79 40.28 31.40
CA GLY A 816 1.55 41.02 31.16
C GLY A 816 1.36 41.77 29.83
N LYS A 817 2.05 41.45 28.73
CA LYS A 817 1.78 42.08 27.42
C LYS A 817 0.47 41.65 26.72
N LEU A 818 -0.41 40.88 27.39
CA LEU A 818 -1.70 40.44 26.86
C LEU A 818 -2.86 40.53 27.89
N ASN A 819 -2.83 41.46 28.84
CA ASN A 819 -3.98 41.71 29.71
C ASN A 819 -4.50 43.14 29.51
N ASP A 820 -5.69 43.28 28.90
CA ASP A 820 -6.46 44.51 28.68
C ASP A 820 -7.00 45.17 29.98
N ARG A 821 -6.24 45.20 31.07
CA ARG A 821 -6.63 45.92 32.29
C ARG A 821 -5.49 46.78 32.78
N GLY A 822 -5.60 48.07 32.46
CA GLY A 822 -4.65 49.10 32.83
C GLY A 822 -4.61 49.30 34.34
N GLU A 823 -3.53 48.85 34.97
CA GLU A 823 -2.99 49.36 36.22
C GLU A 823 -1.47 49.17 36.17
N THR A 824 -0.72 50.26 36.05
CA THR A 824 0.75 50.25 36.09
C THR A 824 1.23 50.04 37.51
N LEU A 825 1.90 48.90 37.77
CA LEU A 825 2.54 48.60 39.06
C LEU A 825 3.70 49.57 39.37
N PRO A 826 3.99 49.90 40.66
CA PRO A 826 5.11 50.75 41.05
C PRO A 826 6.49 50.17 40.66
N GLN A 827 7.43 51.04 40.27
CA GLN A 827 8.76 50.68 39.74
C GLN A 827 9.60 49.73 40.64
N PRO A 828 9.62 49.87 41.98
CA PRO A 828 10.33 48.93 42.84
C PRO A 828 9.72 47.51 42.86
N ALA A 829 8.39 47.41 42.66
CA ALA A 829 7.70 46.13 42.60
C ALA A 829 7.89 45.46 41.22
N GLN A 830 8.05 46.24 40.15
CA GLN A 830 8.46 45.71 38.84
C GLN A 830 9.90 45.18 38.88
N GLU A 831 10.81 45.87 39.57
CA GLU A 831 12.20 45.44 39.74
C GLU A 831 12.34 44.19 40.63
N ALA A 832 11.55 44.09 41.71
CA ALA A 832 11.52 42.92 42.59
C ALA A 832 10.87 41.68 41.93
N ILE A 833 9.85 41.85 41.08
CA ILE A 833 9.24 40.77 40.30
C ILE A 833 10.15 40.37 39.11
N ALA A 834 10.86 41.32 38.50
CA ALA A 834 11.85 41.05 37.46
C ALA A 834 13.06 40.24 37.97
N ALA A 835 13.46 40.41 39.24
CA ALA A 835 14.53 39.62 39.85
C ALA A 835 14.15 38.14 40.09
N ALA A 836 12.84 37.85 40.21
CA ALA A 836 12.32 36.50 40.41
C ALA A 836 12.00 35.73 39.10
N ASN A 837 12.06 36.40 37.94
CA ASN A 837 11.75 35.80 36.65
C ASN A 837 13.02 35.44 35.86
N VAL A 838 12.90 34.40 35.03
CA VAL A 838 13.90 34.00 34.02
C VAL A 838 14.23 35.18 33.07
N VAL A 839 15.44 35.21 32.50
CA VAL A 839 15.85 36.16 31.44
C VAL A 839 14.85 36.15 30.28
N ASP A 840 14.51 37.31 29.71
CA ASP A 840 13.79 37.36 28.43
C ASP A 840 14.78 37.12 27.29
N GLY A 841 14.81 35.89 26.77
CA GLY A 841 15.70 35.48 25.69
C GLY A 841 15.49 36.23 24.37
N VAL A 842 14.28 36.75 24.09
CA VAL A 842 14.04 37.58 22.88
C VAL A 842 14.66 38.96 23.06
N ARG A 843 14.45 39.57 24.23
CA ARG A 843 15.03 40.88 24.56
C ARG A 843 16.55 40.79 24.67
N LEU A 844 17.08 39.70 25.21
CA LEU A 844 18.51 39.43 25.31
C LEU A 844 19.18 39.45 23.94
N LEU A 845 18.58 38.81 22.92
CA LEU A 845 19.10 38.80 21.55
C LEU A 845 19.07 40.17 20.86
N ALA A 846 18.27 41.11 21.36
CA ALA A 846 18.21 42.48 20.82
C ALA A 846 19.28 43.40 21.41
N LEU A 847 19.97 43.00 22.48
CA LEU A 847 21.06 43.75 23.09
C LEU A 847 22.36 43.58 22.30
N ASN A 848 23.21 44.61 22.32
CA ASN A 848 24.54 44.52 21.73
C ASN A 848 25.43 43.62 22.62
N ARG A 849 26.08 42.62 22.01
CA ARG A 849 26.99 41.72 22.71
C ARG A 849 28.11 42.45 23.45
N GLN A 850 28.62 43.55 22.89
CA GLN A 850 29.66 44.34 23.54
C GLN A 850 29.15 45.00 24.84
N ASP A 851 27.89 45.42 24.88
CA ASP A 851 27.30 46.05 26.06
C ASP A 851 27.06 45.00 27.17
N ILE A 852 26.66 43.79 26.79
CA ILE A 852 26.57 42.62 27.69
C ILE A 852 27.96 42.33 28.29
N LYS A 853 28.99 42.22 27.44
CA LYS A 853 30.37 41.95 27.87
C LYS A 853 30.88 43.00 28.86
N VAL A 854 30.73 44.27 28.53
CA VAL A 854 31.16 45.39 29.38
C VAL A 854 30.42 45.38 30.71
N LYS A 855 29.13 45.05 30.72
CA LYS A 855 28.33 44.99 31.97
C LYS A 855 28.75 43.83 32.87
N LEU A 856 29.10 42.67 32.31
CA LEU A 856 29.56 41.51 33.09
C LEU A 856 31.00 41.66 33.60
N GLY A 857 31.82 42.51 32.96
CA GLY A 857 33.15 42.86 33.44
C GLY A 857 33.19 43.69 34.74
N HIS A 858 32.05 44.12 35.26
CA HIS A 858 31.95 44.90 36.50
C HIS A 858 31.00 44.23 37.49
N ALA A 859 31.40 44.13 38.76
CA ALA A 859 30.56 43.57 39.80
C ALA A 859 29.27 44.40 40.00
N PRO A 860 28.10 43.77 40.19
CA PRO A 860 26.84 44.48 40.38
C PRO A 860 26.79 45.18 41.75
N GLU A 861 26.53 46.49 41.76
CA GLU A 861 26.54 47.33 42.98
C GLU A 861 25.48 46.95 44.03
N ASN A 862 24.42 46.23 43.65
CA ASN A 862 23.24 45.95 44.51
C ASN A 862 22.79 44.47 44.48
N ASN A 863 23.72 43.50 44.52
CA ASN A 863 23.37 42.09 44.62
C ASN A 863 23.59 41.54 46.05
N PRO A 864 22.52 41.29 46.84
CA PRO A 864 22.66 40.84 48.23
C PRO A 864 23.09 39.36 48.37
N TYR A 865 23.24 38.63 47.26
CA TYR A 865 23.57 37.20 47.24
C TYR A 865 25.02 36.91 46.80
N LEU A 866 25.84 37.93 46.55
CA LEU A 866 27.25 37.78 46.13
C LEU A 866 28.15 38.71 46.95
N ASP A 867 29.31 38.23 47.38
CA ASP A 867 30.39 39.10 47.88
C ASP A 867 31.03 39.79 46.66
N PRO A 868 31.18 41.14 46.64
CA PRO A 868 31.85 41.84 45.54
C PRO A 868 33.27 41.34 45.24
N ASN A 869 33.93 40.68 46.20
CA ASN A 869 35.26 40.10 46.02
C ASN A 869 35.25 38.74 45.29
N ASP A 870 34.09 38.10 45.13
CA ASP A 870 33.92 36.81 44.43
C ASP A 870 33.51 37.00 42.94
N TRP A 871 33.47 38.25 42.46
CA TRP A 871 33.13 38.56 41.06
C TRP A 871 34.38 38.55 40.17
N GLU A 872 34.68 37.39 39.60
CA GLU A 872 35.69 37.24 38.56
C GLU A 872 35.03 37.05 37.19
N PHE A 873 35.41 37.91 36.23
CA PHE A 873 35.04 37.80 34.82
C PHE A 873 36.29 37.64 33.97
N SER A 874 36.45 36.46 33.36
CA SER A 874 37.50 36.16 32.40
C SER A 874 37.01 36.39 30.98
N GLU A 875 37.66 37.31 30.26
CA GLU A 875 37.41 37.46 28.82
C GLU A 875 37.85 36.23 28.01
N GLN A 876 38.76 35.42 28.55
CA GLN A 876 39.31 34.25 27.86
C GLN A 876 38.49 32.99 28.12
N ASP A 877 37.85 32.88 29.28
CA ASP A 877 37.17 31.66 29.71
C ASP A 877 35.64 31.83 29.81
N ASP A 878 35.14 32.90 30.45
CA ASP A 878 33.70 33.08 30.68
C ASP A 878 32.98 33.61 29.43
N TRP A 879 33.58 34.59 28.75
CA TRP A 879 32.94 35.25 27.60
C TRP A 879 32.66 34.30 26.42
N PRO A 880 33.56 33.39 26.02
CA PRO A 880 33.26 32.44 24.95
C PRO A 880 32.06 31.53 25.24
N GLU A 881 31.87 31.11 26.50
CA GLU A 881 30.71 30.28 26.89
C GLU A 881 29.40 31.07 26.88
N ILE A 882 29.42 32.31 27.37
CA ILE A 882 28.27 33.22 27.29
C ILE A 882 27.92 33.52 25.82
N GLU A 883 28.92 33.66 24.96
CA GLU A 883 28.71 33.85 23.52
C GLU A 883 28.08 32.61 22.86
N ARG A 884 28.50 31.40 23.24
CA ARG A 884 27.86 30.15 22.81
C ARG A 884 26.41 30.06 23.28
N ALA A 885 26.12 30.44 24.53
CA ALA A 885 24.76 30.49 25.05
C ALA A 885 23.87 31.47 24.23
N LEU A 886 24.40 32.64 23.86
CA LEU A 886 23.70 33.60 22.99
C LEU A 886 23.48 33.04 21.57
N ASP A 887 24.47 32.34 21.02
CA ASP A 887 24.37 31.69 19.72
C ASP A 887 23.34 30.56 19.70
N GLU A 888 23.24 29.79 20.79
CA GLU A 888 22.25 28.72 20.95
C GLU A 888 20.82 29.29 20.94
N VAL A 889 20.58 30.37 21.68
CA VAL A 889 19.28 31.08 21.73
C VAL A 889 18.93 31.68 20.37
N ALA A 890 19.90 32.25 19.66
CA ALA A 890 19.73 32.76 18.30
C ALA A 890 19.45 31.63 17.29
N ALA A 891 20.10 30.48 17.43
CA ALA A 891 19.86 29.30 16.60
C ALA A 891 18.45 28.73 16.81
N ALA A 892 17.98 28.67 18.06
CA ALA A 892 16.63 28.22 18.40
C ALA A 892 15.55 29.11 17.76
N THR A 893 15.76 30.44 17.77
CA THR A 893 14.86 31.41 17.12
C THR A 893 14.84 31.26 15.59
N ARG A 894 16.01 31.02 14.97
CA ARG A 894 16.13 30.74 13.53
C ARG A 894 15.47 29.41 13.16
N ALA A 895 15.47 28.42 14.04
CA ALA A 895 14.78 27.15 13.83
C ALA A 895 13.26 27.34 13.71
N CYS A 896 12.63 28.10 14.62
CA CYS A 896 11.20 28.44 14.53
C CYS A 896 10.86 29.18 13.23
N THR A 897 11.72 30.11 12.81
CA THR A 897 11.54 30.86 11.55
C THR A 897 11.64 29.96 10.32
N SER A 898 12.56 28.98 10.34
CA SER A 898 12.75 28.04 9.24
C SER A 898 11.56 27.08 9.11
N LEU A 899 11.07 26.57 10.24
CA LEU A 899 9.86 25.73 10.30
C LEU A 899 8.64 26.50 9.78
N ARG A 900 8.43 27.74 10.23
CA ARG A 900 7.32 28.58 9.77
C ARG A 900 7.38 28.89 8.28
N ARG A 901 8.56 29.15 7.71
CA ARG A 901 8.71 29.37 6.26
C ARG A 901 8.44 28.11 5.44
N ALA A 902 8.80 26.95 5.98
CA ALA A 902 8.49 25.66 5.36
C ALA A 902 6.98 25.35 5.36
N THR A 903 6.25 25.77 6.40
CA THR A 903 4.80 25.53 6.51
C THR A 903 3.93 26.60 5.84
N SER A 904 4.43 27.83 5.67
CA SER A 904 3.66 28.96 5.11
C SER A 904 3.56 29.00 3.58
N HIS A 905 4.08 28.00 2.86
CA HIS A 905 3.96 27.89 1.40
C HIS A 905 2.86 26.89 0.99
N GLY A 906 1.69 26.99 1.64
CA GLY A 906 0.42 26.60 1.05
C GLY A 906 -0.04 27.67 0.04
N PRO A 907 -1.02 27.39 -0.84
CA PRO A 907 -1.46 28.34 -1.86
C PRO A 907 -1.86 29.67 -1.19
N PRO A 908 -1.55 30.83 -1.81
CA PRO A 908 -1.92 32.11 -1.22
C PRO A 908 -3.43 32.17 -1.03
N PRO A 909 -3.93 32.76 0.07
CA PRO A 909 -5.35 33.06 0.17
C PRO A 909 -5.74 33.96 -1.01
N PRO A 910 -6.97 33.83 -1.56
CA PRO A 910 -7.41 34.66 -2.67
C PRO A 910 -7.19 36.13 -2.31
N SER A 911 -6.39 36.82 -3.14
CA SER A 911 -6.15 38.24 -3.00
C SER A 911 -7.48 38.97 -2.96
N THR A 912 -7.75 39.68 -1.87
CA THR A 912 -8.83 40.65 -1.77
C THR A 912 -8.75 41.59 -2.98
N PRO A 913 -9.84 41.78 -3.75
CA PRO A 913 -9.83 42.72 -4.85
C PRO A 913 -9.62 44.14 -4.31
N PRO A 914 -8.97 45.03 -5.09
CA PRO A 914 -8.76 46.41 -4.66
C PRO A 914 -10.11 47.11 -4.39
N PRO A 915 -10.16 48.08 -3.46
CA PRO A 915 -11.40 48.75 -3.09
C PRO A 915 -12.04 49.39 -4.32
N ALA A 916 -13.29 48.99 -4.58
CA ALA A 916 -14.10 49.55 -5.64
C ALA A 916 -14.25 51.07 -5.45
N MET A 917 -14.01 51.83 -6.52
CA MET A 917 -14.44 53.22 -6.61
C MET A 917 -15.96 53.32 -6.38
N PRO A 918 -16.45 54.35 -5.68
CA PRO A 918 -17.86 54.48 -5.39
C PRO A 918 -18.66 54.75 -6.68
N PRO A 919 -19.83 54.11 -6.86
CA PRO A 919 -20.69 54.35 -8.01
C PRO A 919 -21.48 55.66 -7.83
N PRO A 920 -21.76 56.40 -8.92
CA PRO A 920 -22.70 57.50 -8.86
C PRO A 920 -24.14 56.97 -8.97
N TRP A 921 -24.91 57.29 -7.92
CA TRP A 921 -26.35 57.58 -7.94
C TRP A 921 -27.36 56.44 -8.12
N SER A 922 -28.41 56.60 -7.32
CA SER A 922 -29.47 55.68 -6.95
C SER A 922 -30.69 55.73 -7.88
N SER A 923 -31.46 54.63 -7.82
CA SER A 923 -32.93 54.52 -7.92
C SER A 923 -33.59 54.60 -9.31
N THR A 924 -34.30 53.55 -9.73
CA THR A 924 -35.72 53.35 -9.45
C THR A 924 -36.22 51.98 -9.91
N SER A 925 -37.20 51.47 -9.19
CA SER A 925 -37.91 50.20 -9.33
C SER A 925 -38.89 50.23 -10.51
N SER A 926 -39.02 49.13 -11.28
CA SER A 926 -40.28 48.72 -11.91
C SER A 926 -40.19 47.30 -12.49
N ALA A 927 -41.30 46.59 -12.38
CA ALA A 927 -41.56 45.20 -12.73
C ALA A 927 -41.33 44.83 -14.21
N LEU A 928 -41.18 43.53 -14.49
CA LEU A 928 -41.87 42.87 -15.61
C LEU A 928 -41.80 41.33 -15.56
N ARG A 929 -42.97 40.74 -15.83
CA ARG A 929 -43.30 39.33 -16.08
C ARG A 929 -42.74 38.82 -17.42
N PRO A 930 -42.74 37.50 -17.68
CA PRO A 930 -42.10 36.87 -18.84
C PRO A 930 -42.98 36.85 -20.10
N PRO A 931 -42.43 36.65 -21.31
CA PRO A 931 -43.21 36.27 -22.48
C PRO A 931 -43.12 34.76 -22.76
N GLY A 932 -44.29 34.18 -23.06
CA GLY A 932 -44.47 32.78 -23.35
C GLY A 932 -44.39 32.40 -24.83
N SER A 933 -44.51 31.09 -25.01
CA SER A 933 -44.69 30.35 -26.25
C SER A 933 -45.95 30.78 -27.02
N ARG A 934 -45.83 30.86 -28.35
CA ARG A 934 -46.95 30.72 -29.31
C ARG A 934 -46.44 30.23 -30.67
N SER A 935 -46.85 29.03 -31.03
CA SER A 935 -47.30 28.64 -32.37
C SER A 935 -48.65 27.93 -32.15
N PRO A 936 -49.70 28.13 -32.98
CA PRO A 936 -49.70 27.54 -34.33
C PRO A 936 -50.49 28.31 -35.41
N THR A 937 -50.11 28.13 -36.68
CA THR A 937 -50.94 27.73 -37.85
C THR A 937 -50.12 27.90 -39.13
N GLY A 938 -50.03 26.83 -39.93
CA GLY A 938 -49.26 26.73 -41.17
C GLY A 938 -48.79 25.30 -41.39
#